data_AF-A0A1D2MQC4-F1
#
_entry.id   AF-A0A1D2MQC4-F1
#
_cell.length_a   1.000
_cell.length_b   1.000
_cell.length_c   1.000
_cell.angle_alpha   90.00
_cell.angle_beta   90.00
_cell.angle_gamma   90.00
#
_symmetry.space_group_name_H-M   'P 1'
#
loop_
_entity.id
_entity.type
_entity.pdbx_description
1 polymer ?
#
loop_
_entity_poly.entity_id
_entity_poly.type
_entity_poly.pdbx_seq_one_letter_code
_entity_poly.pdbx_strand_id
1 'polypeptide(L)'
;MEWSKMENEGLVEALEFPTVANNQYNTLRYDYCDESVEYVCGDDVVIEDGEEKWTYDDCQRVHLLQMHSEEQLNRAKSYNPGLVGNGVTAHASGHVPLMALNTTKAGMEGLDVETINRKIQEASQGSKFHEHKKKEQLKIDRKISDLTFQLEKLTPLLIEQALEQVDKLVASIEAKSDLGSRHYVHIDMDAFYAAVEMRDDLSLRSVPMAVGSDSMLSTSNYLARRSGVRAGMPGFIGKKLCPQLKIVPCDFEKYTEASKWVQSIIRKYDPNADMYMDEGSLDITDYLLKNHMDQLQDGKMCPATVYSVVDAIRMEILEVTKLTASAGIGPTRFLAKLCSNVKKPNGQCQVYSTKEAIMELLRATPIRNVNGIGPVMEQELNALTIYTCRDLWTKRAILSLLFKRATFQFLLGIAMGTGSSVFRECGAEPGDRKSLSCERTFIGTSDLNFLENVCRGLCIEIEKDLKSNTLSCKTITLKIKTTDFEVKTRARSIMERTDSAEKIFESAWKIYLTYASEISDLTIRLMGVRVSNFEPMTTTNAQYKIQQFLQNRSEEKKNYRNVVHNYKIGAPCFNVSCPICQKMFSGSTEKEVEKEVDRHIDECLSRSKLKQLRGEFLASATAPPTPSLPKKRSATSTVVSSNAKQAKRSSDVTIDHFFKKL
;
A
#
# COMPACT_ATOMS: atom_id res chain seq x y z
N MET A 1 -22.30 39.05 -25.96
CA MET A 1 -23.13 39.02 -27.19
C MET A 1 -23.52 37.56 -27.40
N GLU A 2 -24.80 37.16 -27.38
CA GLU A 2 -26.06 37.90 -27.18
C GLU A 2 -26.95 37.12 -26.21
N TRP A 3 -27.52 37.76 -25.19
CA TRP A 3 -28.69 37.28 -24.43
C TRP A 3 -29.38 38.51 -23.79
N SER A 4 -29.92 39.38 -24.65
CA SER A 4 -30.62 40.61 -24.25
C SER A 4 -31.81 40.88 -25.18
N LYS A 5 -32.81 40.00 -25.10
CA LYS A 5 -34.13 40.14 -25.77
C LYS A 5 -35.10 39.09 -25.21
N MET A 6 -35.80 39.42 -24.13
CA MET A 6 -37.18 38.95 -23.80
C MET A 6 -37.63 39.48 -22.42
N GLU A 7 -37.62 40.80 -22.26
CA GLU A 7 -38.49 41.51 -21.31
C GLU A 7 -39.33 42.49 -22.12
N ASN A 8 -40.66 42.29 -22.13
CA ASN A 8 -41.76 43.20 -22.50
C ASN A 8 -42.90 42.51 -23.27
N GLU A 9 -43.65 41.62 -22.59
CA GLU A 9 -45.11 41.51 -22.80
C GLU A 9 -45.75 41.32 -21.41
N GLY A 10 -46.40 42.36 -20.90
CA GLY A 10 -46.93 42.39 -19.53
C GLY A 10 -48.44 42.14 -19.46
N LEU A 11 -48.85 41.30 -18.51
CA LEU A 11 -50.19 41.08 -17.92
C LEU A 11 -49.94 40.11 -16.73
N VAL A 12 -49.76 40.55 -15.48
CA VAL A 12 -50.79 40.95 -14.49
C VAL A 12 -51.78 39.78 -14.25
N GLU A 13 -51.95 39.20 -13.05
CA GLU A 13 -52.07 39.82 -11.71
C GLU A 13 -51.72 38.90 -10.50
N ALA A 14 -51.42 39.56 -9.37
CA ALA A 14 -51.28 39.15 -7.96
C ALA A 14 -51.46 37.69 -7.46
N LEU A 15 -50.50 37.26 -6.62
CA LEU A 15 -50.76 36.70 -5.29
C LEU A 15 -49.66 37.14 -4.31
N GLU A 16 -50.04 37.62 -3.12
CA GLU A 16 -49.17 38.30 -2.16
C GLU A 16 -48.28 37.35 -1.34
N PHE A 17 -47.04 37.76 -1.05
CA PHE A 17 -46.25 37.24 0.07
C PHE A 17 -45.62 38.39 0.85
N PRO A 18 -45.83 38.50 2.18
CA PRO A 18 -45.30 39.60 2.97
C PRO A 18 -43.81 39.42 3.30
N THR A 19 -43.03 40.47 3.10
CA THR A 19 -41.65 40.59 3.58
C THR A 19 -41.58 40.96 5.05
N VAL A 20 -40.97 40.10 5.88
CA VAL A 20 -40.28 40.54 7.12
C VAL A 20 -39.01 39.70 7.29
N ALA A 21 -37.90 40.37 7.64
CA ALA A 21 -36.60 39.74 7.83
C ALA A 21 -36.49 38.97 9.16
N ASN A 22 -35.68 37.90 9.18
CA ASN A 22 -34.61 37.82 10.18
C ASN A 22 -33.55 36.73 9.88
N ASN A 23 -32.30 37.06 10.18
CA ASN A 23 -31.19 36.11 10.22
C ASN A 23 -31.30 35.24 11.48
N GLN A 24 -31.45 33.92 11.34
CA GLN A 24 -31.15 32.96 12.41
C GLN A 24 -30.53 31.67 11.84
N TYR A 25 -29.21 31.68 11.66
CA TYR A 25 -28.43 30.44 11.72
C TYR A 25 -28.13 30.12 13.18
N ASN A 26 -28.74 29.06 13.71
CA ASN A 26 -28.53 28.62 15.09
C ASN A 26 -27.13 28.00 15.27
N THR A 27 -26.16 28.82 15.69
CA THR A 27 -24.94 28.35 16.36
C THR A 27 -25.26 28.04 17.81
N LEU A 28 -25.10 26.78 18.23
CA LEU A 28 -25.16 26.38 19.63
C LEU A 28 -23.95 26.98 20.37
N ARG A 29 -24.17 28.06 21.13
CA ARG A 29 -23.22 28.57 22.14
C ARG A 29 -23.36 27.74 23.41
N TYR A 30 -22.22 27.37 23.99
CA TYR A 30 -22.12 27.05 25.42
C TYR A 30 -21.75 28.35 26.15
N ASP A 31 -22.48 28.66 27.22
CA ASP A 31 -22.24 29.86 28.03
C ASP A 31 -21.04 29.70 28.97
N TYR A 32 -20.22 30.76 29.05
CA TYR A 32 -19.47 31.16 30.23
C TYR A 32 -19.27 32.69 30.16
N CYS A 33 -19.76 33.41 31.18
CA CYS A 33 -19.20 34.72 31.57
C CYS A 33 -17.84 34.46 32.29
N ASP A 34 -16.87 35.37 32.45
CA ASP A 34 -16.73 36.81 32.22
C ASP A 34 -15.32 37.06 31.56
N GLU A 35 -14.78 38.26 31.30
CA GLU A 35 -15.05 39.63 31.77
C GLU A 35 -14.71 40.67 30.66
N SER A 36 -14.91 41.97 30.91
CA SER A 36 -14.67 43.06 29.94
C SER A 36 -13.24 43.63 29.96
N VAL A 37 -12.61 43.81 28.79
CA VAL A 37 -11.47 44.72 28.61
C VAL A 37 -11.58 45.47 27.28
N GLU A 38 -11.68 46.80 27.34
CA GLU A 38 -11.50 47.67 26.18
C GLU A 38 -10.01 47.88 25.90
N TYR A 39 -9.60 47.89 24.63
CA TYR A 39 -8.31 48.43 24.21
C TYR A 39 -8.48 49.44 23.08
N VAL A 40 -8.05 50.67 23.34
CA VAL A 40 -7.93 51.75 22.36
C VAL A 40 -6.69 51.48 21.51
N CYS A 41 -6.86 51.41 20.19
CA CYS A 41 -5.73 51.41 19.26
C CYS A 41 -5.37 52.86 18.92
N GLY A 42 -4.14 53.26 19.19
CA GLY A 42 -3.60 54.58 18.80
C GLY A 42 -3.02 54.55 17.39
N ASP A 43 -3.12 55.68 16.71
CA ASP A 43 -2.76 55.88 15.31
C ASP A 43 -1.28 55.61 14.97
N ASP A 44 -1.02 55.06 13.78
CA ASP A 44 -0.27 55.76 12.72
C ASP A 44 -0.07 54.85 11.49
N VAL A 45 -0.92 55.02 10.47
CA VAL A 45 -0.65 54.56 9.09
C VAL A 45 -1.00 55.69 8.13
N VAL A 46 0.03 56.31 7.55
CA VAL A 46 -0.13 57.27 6.46
C VAL A 46 -0.36 56.50 5.16
N ILE A 47 -1.46 56.80 4.47
CA ILE A 47 -1.82 56.23 3.17
C ILE A 47 -1.51 57.26 2.08
N GLU A 48 -0.52 56.99 1.23
CA GLU A 48 -0.40 57.58 -0.10
C GLU A 48 -0.07 56.48 -1.13
N ASP A 49 -0.75 56.57 -2.29
CA ASP A 49 -0.65 55.72 -3.49
C ASP A 49 -0.76 54.19 -3.32
N GLY A 50 -1.97 53.68 -3.59
CA GLY A 50 -2.34 52.28 -3.38
C GLY A 50 -1.75 51.27 -4.37
N GLU A 51 -0.84 50.44 -3.89
CA GLU A 51 -0.65 49.03 -4.27
C GLU A 51 -0.07 48.27 -3.06
N GLU A 52 -0.88 47.48 -2.33
CA GLU A 52 -0.37 46.66 -1.22
C GLU A 52 0.48 45.49 -1.74
N LYS A 53 1.81 45.65 -1.70
CA LYS A 53 2.77 44.56 -1.89
C LYS A 53 3.13 43.93 -0.55
N TRP A 54 2.48 42.81 -0.26
CA TRP A 54 2.78 41.93 0.86
C TRP A 54 4.21 41.37 0.75
N THR A 55 5.06 41.63 1.75
CA THR A 55 6.39 41.02 1.81
C THR A 55 6.35 39.62 2.42
N TYR A 56 7.41 38.84 2.23
CA TYR A 56 7.55 37.50 2.81
C TYR A 56 7.44 37.50 4.35
N ASP A 57 7.92 38.56 5.00
CA ASP A 57 7.84 38.74 6.46
C ASP A 57 6.42 39.14 6.91
N ASP A 58 5.65 39.86 6.10
CA ASP A 58 4.27 40.22 6.43
C ASP A 58 3.35 38.99 6.42
N CYS A 59 3.58 38.06 5.49
CA CYS A 59 2.95 36.74 5.49
C CYS A 59 3.26 35.92 6.75
N GLN A 60 4.43 36.12 7.39
CA GLN A 60 4.73 35.50 8.69
C GLN A 60 4.07 36.28 9.86
N ARG A 61 4.02 37.62 9.79
CA ARG A 61 3.43 38.47 10.83
C ARG A 61 1.92 38.29 11.01
N VAL A 62 1.16 38.09 9.93
CA VAL A 62 -0.28 37.78 10.02
C VAL A 62 -0.53 36.50 10.84
N HIS A 63 0.42 35.57 10.86
CA HIS A 63 0.34 34.38 11.70
C HIS A 63 0.77 34.62 13.16
N LEU A 64 1.76 35.48 13.40
CA LEU A 64 2.17 35.87 14.75
C LEU A 64 1.07 36.65 15.51
N LEU A 65 0.28 37.48 14.83
CA LEU A 65 -0.84 38.20 15.44
C LEU A 65 -2.02 37.31 15.85
N GLN A 66 -2.04 36.03 15.45
CA GLN A 66 -2.99 35.03 15.97
C GLN A 66 -2.45 34.20 17.16
N MET A 67 -1.22 34.45 17.62
CA MET A 67 -0.53 33.57 18.59
C MET A 67 -0.08 34.24 19.90
N HIS A 68 -0.56 35.45 20.24
CA HIS A 68 -0.22 36.10 21.51
C HIS A 68 -1.43 36.50 22.37
N SER A 69 -1.73 35.67 23.36
CA SER A 69 -2.14 36.11 24.70
C SER A 69 -1.27 35.38 25.73
N GLU A 70 -0.41 36.10 26.45
CA GLU A 70 0.62 35.49 27.32
C GLU A 70 0.03 34.76 28.55
N GLU A 71 -1.25 34.95 28.85
CA GLU A 71 -1.97 34.23 29.90
C GLU A 71 -2.09 32.72 29.64
N GLN A 72 -2.17 32.29 28.37
CA GLN A 72 -2.18 30.86 28.06
C GLN A 72 -0.80 30.20 28.19
N LEU A 73 0.28 30.96 27.98
CA LEU A 73 1.65 30.44 28.05
C LEU A 73 2.14 30.26 29.50
N ASN A 74 1.69 31.11 30.43
CA ASN A 74 2.12 31.04 31.83
C ASN A 74 1.41 29.96 32.67
N ARG A 75 0.26 29.41 32.23
CA ARG A 75 -0.30 28.17 32.82
C ARG A 75 0.52 26.91 32.50
N ALA A 76 1.41 26.94 31.51
CA ALA A 76 2.23 25.79 31.11
C ALA A 76 3.53 25.62 31.93
N LYS A 77 3.82 26.50 32.90
CA LYS A 77 5.12 26.51 33.64
C LYS A 77 5.07 26.01 35.10
N SER A 78 3.90 25.69 35.65
CA SER A 78 3.81 24.99 36.96
C SER A 78 3.79 23.48 36.77
N TYR A 79 4.97 22.89 36.59
CA TYR A 79 5.15 21.44 36.43
C TYR A 79 4.86 20.72 37.76
N ASN A 80 3.72 20.03 37.85
CA ASN A 80 3.38 19.19 39.00
C ASN A 80 3.08 17.77 38.46
N PRO A 81 3.86 16.73 38.81
CA PRO A 81 3.81 15.42 38.15
C PRO A 81 2.63 14.57 38.65
N GLY A 82 1.41 14.97 38.27
CA GLY A 82 0.19 14.28 38.70
C GLY A 82 -1.08 15.00 38.30
N LEU A 83 -1.41 14.98 37.00
CA LEU A 83 -2.76 15.14 36.44
C LEU A 83 -2.68 14.93 34.91
N VAL A 84 -2.72 13.66 34.49
CA VAL A 84 -2.85 13.32 33.06
C VAL A 84 -4.31 13.53 32.66
N GLY A 85 -4.56 14.44 31.72
CA GLY A 85 -5.90 14.69 31.19
C GLY A 85 -6.47 13.44 30.51
N ASN A 86 -7.68 13.03 30.93
CA ASN A 86 -8.37 11.86 30.39
C ASN A 86 -8.65 12.03 28.89
N GLY A 87 -8.18 11.08 28.08
CA GLY A 87 -8.35 11.10 26.62
C GLY A 87 -7.53 10.01 25.91
N VAL A 88 -6.36 9.67 26.47
CA VAL A 88 -5.66 8.42 26.14
C VAL A 88 -6.11 7.35 27.13
N THR A 89 -7.12 6.56 26.76
CA THR A 89 -7.47 5.35 27.51
C THR A 89 -6.25 4.45 27.61
N ALA A 90 -5.86 4.07 28.82
CA ALA A 90 -4.64 3.32 29.06
C ALA A 90 -4.57 2.06 28.19
N HIS A 91 -3.54 1.95 27.35
CA HIS A 91 -3.19 0.70 26.65
C HIS A 91 -2.60 -0.32 27.62
N ALA A 92 -3.44 -0.80 28.55
CA ALA A 92 -3.16 -1.97 29.36
C ALA A 92 -3.15 -3.19 28.41
N SER A 93 -1.95 -3.77 28.22
CA SER A 93 -1.61 -4.76 27.17
C SER A 93 -1.73 -4.22 25.73
N GLY A 94 -0.59 -3.99 25.08
CA GLY A 94 -0.47 -3.41 23.74
C GLY A 94 -0.84 -4.34 22.57
N HIS A 95 -1.85 -5.18 22.74
CA HIS A 95 -2.36 -6.08 21.70
C HIS A 95 -3.56 -5.43 21.01
N VAL A 96 -3.45 -5.16 19.70
CA VAL A 96 -4.55 -4.63 18.87
C VAL A 96 -5.05 -5.77 17.99
N PRO A 97 -6.13 -6.51 18.34
CA PRO A 97 -6.55 -7.69 17.60
C PRO A 97 -6.82 -7.40 16.12
N LEU A 98 -6.53 -8.36 15.23
CA LEU A 98 -6.77 -8.22 13.78
C LEU A 98 -8.24 -7.89 13.39
N MET A 99 -9.20 -8.13 14.29
CA MET A 99 -10.62 -7.80 14.11
C MET A 99 -11.05 -6.48 14.77
N ALA A 100 -10.14 -5.76 15.45
CA ALA A 100 -10.46 -4.55 16.20
C ALA A 100 -10.92 -3.39 15.30
N LEU A 101 -11.76 -2.54 15.89
CA LEU A 101 -12.17 -1.27 15.30
C LEU A 101 -11.00 -0.28 15.27
N ASN A 102 -10.20 -0.33 14.21
CA ASN A 102 -9.45 0.86 13.78
C ASN A 102 -10.40 2.08 13.64
N THR A 103 -10.16 3.10 14.46
CA THR A 103 -10.83 4.41 14.50
C THR A 103 -10.09 5.50 13.73
N THR A 104 -8.92 5.25 13.13
CA THR A 104 -8.13 6.27 12.41
C THR A 104 -8.76 6.75 11.08
N LYS A 105 -10.01 6.40 10.80
CA LYS A 105 -10.77 6.90 9.65
C LYS A 105 -11.60 8.10 10.06
N ALA A 106 -11.51 9.18 9.29
CA ALA A 106 -12.26 10.42 9.53
C ALA A 106 -13.76 10.17 9.77
N GLY A 107 -14.30 10.80 10.83
CA GLY A 107 -15.68 10.62 11.29
C GLY A 107 -15.87 9.46 12.27
N MET A 108 -14.79 8.94 12.86
CA MET A 108 -14.79 7.88 13.87
C MET A 108 -14.08 8.29 15.17
N GLU A 109 -13.94 9.59 15.38
CA GLU A 109 -13.37 10.21 16.58
C GLU A 109 -14.36 10.10 17.76
N GLY A 110 -13.85 9.92 18.99
CA GLY A 110 -14.67 9.90 20.21
C GLY A 110 -15.61 8.70 20.39
N LEU A 111 -15.47 7.63 19.59
CA LEU A 111 -16.28 6.42 19.72
C LEU A 111 -15.96 5.60 20.97
N ASP A 112 -16.98 4.95 21.57
CA ASP A 112 -16.79 3.86 22.53
C ASP A 112 -16.30 2.60 21.78
N VAL A 113 -14.97 2.54 21.61
CA VAL A 113 -14.25 1.46 20.94
C VAL A 113 -14.47 0.11 21.64
N GLU A 114 -14.60 0.10 22.96
CA GLU A 114 -14.75 -1.13 23.74
C GLU A 114 -16.13 -1.77 23.48
N THR A 115 -17.21 -1.00 23.61
CA THR A 115 -18.57 -1.49 23.33
C THR A 115 -18.74 -1.88 21.87
N ILE A 116 -18.16 -1.14 20.92
CA ILE A 116 -18.23 -1.52 19.51
C ILE A 116 -17.45 -2.82 19.24
N ASN A 117 -16.24 -2.98 19.79
CA ASN A 117 -15.47 -4.21 19.66
C ASN A 117 -16.18 -5.41 20.29
N ARG A 118 -16.80 -5.24 21.47
CA ARG A 118 -17.62 -6.27 22.13
C ARG A 118 -18.76 -6.73 21.21
N LYS A 119 -19.54 -5.80 20.66
CA LYS A 119 -20.62 -6.13 19.69
C LYS A 119 -20.10 -6.82 18.42
N ILE A 120 -18.95 -6.40 17.88
CA ILE A 120 -18.32 -7.05 16.71
C ILE A 120 -17.90 -8.49 17.06
N GLN A 121 -17.33 -8.70 18.25
CA GLN A 121 -16.91 -10.01 18.74
C GLN A 121 -18.11 -10.94 18.94
N GLU A 122 -19.14 -10.51 19.68
CA GLU A 122 -20.42 -11.23 19.87
C GLU A 122 -21.07 -11.59 18.52
N ALA A 123 -21.03 -10.67 17.55
CA ALA A 123 -21.57 -10.90 16.22
C ALA A 123 -20.75 -11.87 15.34
N SER A 124 -19.50 -12.15 15.72
CA SER A 124 -18.56 -12.94 14.92
C SER A 124 -18.18 -14.29 15.57
N GLN A 125 -18.37 -14.43 16.88
CA GLN A 125 -17.94 -15.59 17.67
C GLN A 125 -18.58 -16.89 17.14
N GLY A 126 -17.79 -17.98 17.15
CA GLY A 126 -18.21 -19.29 16.60
C GLY A 126 -18.29 -19.37 15.07
N SER A 127 -18.02 -18.28 14.33
CA SER A 127 -17.95 -18.34 12.88
C SER A 127 -16.59 -18.86 12.39
N LYS A 128 -16.59 -19.61 11.28
CA LYS A 128 -15.37 -20.03 10.55
C LYS A 128 -14.44 -18.84 10.21
N PHE A 129 -14.98 -17.63 10.05
CA PHE A 129 -14.18 -16.42 9.82
C PHE A 129 -13.40 -16.01 11.07
N HIS A 130 -14.06 -16.03 12.24
CA HIS A 130 -13.44 -15.68 13.51
C HIS A 130 -12.36 -16.70 13.90
N GLU A 131 -12.61 -18.00 13.70
CA GLU A 131 -11.61 -19.05 13.90
C GLU A 131 -10.40 -18.87 12.98
N HIS A 132 -10.63 -18.56 11.70
CA HIS A 132 -9.57 -18.22 10.76
C HIS A 132 -8.75 -17.00 11.23
N LYS A 133 -9.42 -15.93 11.67
CA LYS A 133 -8.77 -14.72 12.19
C LYS A 133 -7.96 -14.98 13.46
N LYS A 134 -8.43 -15.86 14.35
CA LYS A 134 -7.66 -16.35 15.51
C LYS A 134 -6.41 -17.12 15.08
N LYS A 135 -6.52 -17.99 14.06
CA LYS A 135 -5.38 -18.72 13.46
C LYS A 135 -4.38 -17.78 12.77
N GLU A 136 -4.83 -16.66 12.18
CA GLU A 136 -3.94 -15.62 11.65
C GLU A 136 -3.25 -14.85 12.79
N GLN A 137 -3.98 -14.45 13.83
CA GLN A 137 -3.43 -13.73 14.99
C GLN A 137 -2.28 -14.52 15.65
N LEU A 138 -2.47 -15.82 15.88
CA LEU A 138 -1.42 -16.71 16.42
C LEU A 138 -0.13 -16.77 15.58
N LYS A 139 -0.19 -16.45 14.27
CA LYS A 139 1.01 -16.33 13.43
C LYS A 139 1.71 -14.99 13.60
N ILE A 140 0.94 -13.93 13.85
CA ILE A 140 1.46 -12.58 14.14
C ILE A 140 2.11 -12.59 15.53
N ASP A 141 1.44 -13.17 16.53
CA ASP A 141 1.95 -13.29 17.90
C ASP A 141 3.31 -14.02 17.96
N ARG A 142 3.47 -15.08 17.14
CA ARG A 142 4.77 -15.78 16.99
C ARG A 142 5.86 -14.91 16.39
N LYS A 143 5.58 -14.18 15.30
CA LYS A 143 6.55 -13.23 14.72
C LYS A 143 6.94 -12.14 15.70
N ILE A 144 5.99 -11.65 16.48
CA ILE A 144 6.23 -10.66 17.54
C ILE A 144 7.17 -11.25 18.59
N SER A 145 6.92 -12.49 19.03
CA SER A 145 7.83 -13.20 19.94
C SER A 145 9.24 -13.35 19.35
N ASP A 146 9.35 -13.68 18.06
CA ASP A 146 10.64 -13.78 17.36
C ASP A 146 11.36 -12.42 17.28
N LEU A 147 10.63 -11.33 17.00
CA LEU A 147 11.16 -9.96 16.95
C LEU A 147 11.63 -9.46 18.32
N THR A 148 10.84 -9.69 19.39
CA THR A 148 11.23 -9.33 20.76
C THR A 148 12.48 -10.11 21.19
N PHE A 149 12.55 -11.42 20.88
CA PHE A 149 13.74 -12.24 21.16
C PHE A 149 14.98 -11.82 20.36
N GLN A 150 14.80 -11.24 19.16
CA GLN A 150 15.90 -10.62 18.42
C GLN A 150 16.33 -9.29 19.05
N LEU A 151 15.38 -8.46 19.51
CA LEU A 151 15.63 -7.20 20.20
C LEU A 151 16.45 -7.42 21.48
N GLU A 152 16.10 -8.42 22.30
CA GLU A 152 16.82 -8.78 23.54
C GLU A 152 18.30 -9.17 23.32
N LYS A 153 18.67 -9.57 22.09
CA LYS A 153 20.04 -9.94 21.73
C LYS A 153 20.89 -8.76 21.21
N LEU A 154 20.29 -7.60 20.96
CA LEU A 154 21.02 -6.45 20.44
C LEU A 154 21.86 -5.82 21.57
N THR A 155 23.18 -5.78 21.38
CA THR A 155 24.08 -5.11 22.32
C THR A 155 24.08 -3.60 22.09
N PRO A 156 24.35 -2.76 23.12
CA PRO A 156 24.46 -1.31 22.94
C PRO A 156 25.46 -0.92 21.84
N LEU A 157 26.61 -1.59 21.77
CA LEU A 157 27.62 -1.38 20.74
C LEU A 157 27.10 -1.65 19.32
N LEU A 158 26.29 -2.70 19.13
CA LEU A 158 25.70 -3.00 17.81
C LEU A 158 24.66 -1.94 17.41
N ILE A 159 23.88 -1.42 18.38
CA ILE A 159 22.91 -0.35 18.16
C ILE A 159 23.64 0.96 17.80
N GLU A 160 24.74 1.29 18.46
CA GLU A 160 25.58 2.45 18.18
C GLU A 160 26.21 2.38 16.78
N GLN A 161 26.81 1.24 16.42
CA GLN A 161 27.36 1.00 15.07
C GLN A 161 26.28 1.05 13.98
N ALA A 162 25.08 0.54 14.25
CA ALA A 162 23.94 0.66 13.34
C ALA A 162 23.48 2.11 13.21
N LEU A 163 23.46 2.88 14.31
CA LEU A 163 23.10 4.29 14.31
C LEU A 163 24.04 5.11 13.42
N GLU A 164 25.36 4.92 13.55
CA GLU A 164 26.35 5.60 12.70
C GLU A 164 26.16 5.29 11.20
N GLN A 165 25.85 4.03 10.87
CA GLN A 165 25.57 3.62 9.48
C GLN A 165 24.26 4.21 8.95
N VAL A 166 23.21 4.27 9.79
CA VAL A 166 21.92 4.88 9.42
C VAL A 166 22.07 6.39 9.26
N ASP A 167 22.84 7.06 10.10
CA ASP A 167 23.01 8.52 10.02
C ASP A 167 23.87 8.94 8.81
N LYS A 168 24.85 8.12 8.42
CA LYS A 168 25.54 8.26 7.11
C LYS A 168 24.58 8.09 5.93
N LEU A 169 23.65 7.13 6.00
CA LEU A 169 22.62 6.94 4.98
C LEU A 169 21.66 8.15 4.92
N VAL A 170 21.20 8.64 6.08
CA VAL A 170 20.37 9.86 6.19
C VAL A 170 21.08 11.05 5.57
N ALA A 171 22.34 11.33 5.93
CA ALA A 171 23.09 12.44 5.35
C ALA A 171 23.23 12.32 3.82
N SER A 172 23.45 11.10 3.30
CA SER A 172 23.51 10.84 1.84
C SER A 172 22.17 11.02 1.11
N ILE A 173 21.05 10.95 1.86
CA ILE A 173 19.69 11.20 1.38
C ILE A 173 19.38 12.69 1.43
N GLU A 174 19.63 13.35 2.57
CA GLU A 174 19.41 14.79 2.75
C GLU A 174 20.21 15.60 1.71
N ALA A 175 21.47 15.22 1.45
CA ALA A 175 22.31 15.84 0.42
C ALA A 175 21.80 15.67 -1.03
N LYS A 176 20.82 14.79 -1.27
CA LYS A 176 20.16 14.57 -2.57
C LYS A 176 18.69 15.01 -2.56
N SER A 177 18.20 15.54 -1.45
CA SER A 177 16.77 15.79 -1.26
C SER A 177 16.41 17.19 -1.73
N ASP A 178 15.59 17.26 -2.77
CA ASP A 178 15.07 18.52 -3.31
C ASP A 178 13.71 18.86 -2.66
N LEU A 179 13.72 19.01 -1.33
CA LEU A 179 12.52 19.35 -0.56
C LEU A 179 12.20 20.84 -0.71
N GLY A 180 11.18 21.14 -1.52
CA GLY A 180 10.64 22.48 -1.68
C GLY A 180 10.61 23.02 -3.11
N SER A 181 11.21 22.33 -4.08
CA SER A 181 11.03 22.63 -5.51
C SER A 181 9.71 22.09 -6.08
N ARG A 182 9.10 21.10 -5.41
CA ARG A 182 7.88 20.41 -5.84
C ARG A 182 6.71 20.63 -4.89
N HIS A 183 5.53 20.85 -5.48
CA HIS A 183 4.26 21.01 -4.80
C HIS A 183 3.33 19.82 -5.13
N TYR A 184 3.40 18.76 -4.33
CA TYR A 184 2.51 17.62 -4.49
C TYR A 184 1.18 17.85 -3.79
N VAL A 185 0.11 17.40 -4.45
CA VAL A 185 -1.26 17.45 -3.92
C VAL A 185 -1.84 16.05 -3.98
N HIS A 186 -2.53 15.65 -2.92
CA HIS A 186 -3.36 14.45 -2.91
C HIS A 186 -4.81 14.82 -2.64
N ILE A 187 -5.70 14.47 -3.56
CA ILE A 187 -7.14 14.71 -3.49
C ILE A 187 -7.84 13.38 -3.21
N ASP A 188 -8.78 13.38 -2.27
CA ASP A 188 -9.44 12.18 -1.75
C ASP A 188 -10.92 12.53 -1.51
N MET A 189 -11.83 11.93 -2.29
CA MET A 189 -13.26 12.25 -2.30
C MET A 189 -13.96 11.79 -1.01
N ASP A 190 -14.83 12.62 -0.43
CA ASP A 190 -15.36 12.35 0.91
C ASP A 190 -16.48 11.31 0.90
N ALA A 191 -16.17 10.12 1.42
CA ALA A 191 -17.10 8.98 1.45
C ALA A 191 -17.68 8.60 0.08
N PHE A 192 -16.89 8.77 -0.99
CA PHE A 192 -17.27 8.81 -2.41
C PHE A 192 -18.57 8.09 -2.81
N TYR A 193 -18.63 6.75 -2.78
CA TYR A 193 -19.84 6.03 -3.24
C TYR A 193 -21.10 6.41 -2.43
N ALA A 194 -20.98 6.60 -1.12
CA ALA A 194 -22.12 7.06 -0.30
C ALA A 194 -22.48 8.51 -0.61
N ALA A 195 -21.51 9.36 -0.95
CA ALA A 195 -21.78 10.74 -1.39
C ALA A 195 -22.48 10.78 -2.76
N VAL A 196 -22.14 9.89 -3.69
CA VAL A 196 -22.85 9.73 -4.97
C VAL A 196 -24.30 9.30 -4.73
N GLU A 197 -24.56 8.27 -3.93
CA GLU A 197 -25.95 7.89 -3.64
C GLU A 197 -26.71 9.01 -2.88
N MET A 198 -26.07 9.73 -1.94
CA MET A 198 -26.67 10.89 -1.26
C MET A 198 -26.88 12.13 -2.16
N ARG A 199 -26.22 12.20 -3.31
CA ARG A 199 -26.46 13.21 -4.34
C ARG A 199 -27.74 12.88 -5.09
N ASP A 200 -27.93 11.61 -5.45
CA ASP A 200 -28.99 11.13 -6.33
C ASP A 200 -30.31 10.81 -5.56
N ASP A 201 -30.23 10.34 -4.31
CA ASP A 201 -31.36 10.18 -3.37
C ASP A 201 -31.14 11.09 -2.14
N LEU A 202 -31.79 12.26 -2.14
CA LEU A 202 -31.69 13.23 -1.04
C LEU A 202 -32.16 12.68 0.32
N SER A 203 -33.00 11.64 0.36
CA SER A 203 -33.45 11.01 1.60
C SER A 203 -32.31 10.32 2.36
N LEU A 204 -31.20 10.00 1.69
CA LEU A 204 -30.02 9.38 2.30
C LEU A 204 -29.18 10.34 3.14
N ARG A 205 -29.34 11.66 2.96
CA ARG A 205 -28.49 12.66 3.63
C ARG A 205 -28.72 12.75 5.14
N SER A 206 -29.94 12.48 5.60
CA SER A 206 -30.34 12.60 7.01
C SER A 206 -30.29 11.29 7.79
N VAL A 207 -29.92 10.18 7.16
CA VAL A 207 -29.89 8.84 7.78
C VAL A 207 -28.50 8.21 7.73
N PRO A 208 -28.12 7.36 8.71
CA PRO A 208 -26.91 6.57 8.58
C PRO A 208 -27.08 5.55 7.44
N MET A 209 -26.17 5.60 6.47
CA MET A 209 -26.22 4.73 5.29
C MET A 209 -24.85 4.17 4.92
N ALA A 210 -24.85 3.02 4.26
CA ALA A 210 -23.66 2.38 3.71
C ALA A 210 -23.92 1.81 2.31
N VAL A 211 -22.90 1.85 1.45
CA VAL A 211 -22.93 1.24 0.11
C VAL A 211 -22.33 -0.17 0.20
N GLY A 212 -23.01 -1.16 -0.38
CA GLY A 212 -22.56 -2.55 -0.43
C GLY A 212 -23.71 -3.54 -0.30
N SER A 213 -23.56 -4.50 0.60
CA SER A 213 -24.55 -5.55 0.87
C SER A 213 -24.46 -6.03 2.32
N ASP A 214 -25.40 -6.87 2.76
CA ASP A 214 -25.29 -7.56 4.05
C ASP A 214 -24.01 -8.40 4.18
N SER A 215 -23.41 -8.85 3.07
CA SER A 215 -22.15 -9.60 3.08
C SER A 215 -20.92 -8.70 3.30
N MET A 216 -20.90 -7.48 2.74
CA MET A 216 -19.76 -6.57 2.82
C MET A 216 -20.16 -5.13 2.46
N LEU A 217 -19.67 -4.16 3.23
CA LEU A 217 -19.83 -2.73 2.97
C LEU A 217 -18.59 -2.17 2.28
N SER A 218 -18.80 -1.52 1.14
CA SER A 218 -17.77 -0.80 0.36
C SER A 218 -17.40 0.52 1.03
N THR A 219 -18.38 1.29 1.50
CA THR A 219 -18.17 2.53 2.27
C THR A 219 -19.40 2.91 3.08
N SER A 220 -19.28 3.92 3.95
CA SER A 220 -20.35 4.46 4.79
C SER A 220 -20.29 5.98 4.86
N ASN A 221 -21.45 6.62 4.96
CA ASN A 221 -21.54 8.06 5.21
C ASN A 221 -21.09 8.40 6.64
N TYR A 222 -20.77 9.68 6.88
CA TYR A 222 -20.24 10.13 8.17
C TYR A 222 -21.23 9.92 9.33
N LEU A 223 -22.54 9.91 9.07
CA LEU A 223 -23.55 9.57 10.09
C LEU A 223 -23.42 8.11 10.57
N ALA A 224 -23.24 7.16 9.66
CA ALA A 224 -23.05 5.75 10.02
C ALA A 224 -21.68 5.48 10.67
N ARG A 225 -20.63 6.24 10.32
CA ARG A 225 -19.30 6.14 10.95
C ARG A 225 -19.32 6.47 12.44
N ARG A 226 -20.19 7.41 12.88
CA ARG A 226 -20.46 7.72 14.29
C ARG A 226 -21.04 6.55 15.11
N SER A 227 -21.44 5.45 14.46
CA SER A 227 -21.85 4.19 15.10
C SER A 227 -20.84 3.06 14.89
N GLY A 228 -19.63 3.34 14.41
CA GLY A 228 -18.60 2.33 14.11
C GLY A 228 -18.72 1.68 12.73
N VAL A 229 -19.75 1.99 11.94
CA VAL A 229 -19.98 1.36 10.62
C VAL A 229 -18.99 1.91 9.59
N ARG A 230 -18.22 1.02 8.94
CA ARG A 230 -17.13 1.41 8.02
C ARG A 230 -16.96 0.46 6.84
N ALA A 231 -16.26 0.95 5.81
CA ALA A 231 -15.73 0.13 4.70
C ALA A 231 -14.96 -1.10 5.20
N GLY A 232 -15.20 -2.26 4.59
CA GLY A 232 -14.59 -3.55 4.94
C GLY A 232 -15.27 -4.29 6.11
N MET A 233 -16.42 -3.82 6.58
CA MET A 233 -17.26 -4.49 7.56
C MET A 233 -18.40 -5.26 6.86
N PRO A 234 -18.81 -6.45 7.33
CA PRO A 234 -20.04 -7.10 6.86
C PRO A 234 -21.28 -6.27 7.20
N GLY A 235 -22.21 -6.11 6.25
CA GLY A 235 -23.41 -5.29 6.45
C GLY A 235 -24.31 -5.76 7.58
N PHE A 236 -24.39 -7.07 7.83
CA PHE A 236 -25.12 -7.62 8.99
C PHE A 236 -24.51 -7.21 10.35
N ILE A 237 -23.19 -6.99 10.42
CA ILE A 237 -22.52 -6.42 11.61
C ILE A 237 -22.81 -4.92 11.68
N GLY A 238 -22.77 -4.22 10.55
CA GLY A 238 -23.16 -2.81 10.45
C GLY A 238 -24.57 -2.55 11.03
N LYS A 239 -25.54 -3.39 10.67
CA LYS A 239 -26.92 -3.36 11.22
C LYS A 239 -26.99 -3.66 12.73
N LYS A 240 -26.11 -4.51 13.27
CA LYS A 240 -26.03 -4.74 14.73
C LYS A 240 -25.44 -3.55 15.50
N LEU A 241 -24.54 -2.78 14.88
CA LEU A 241 -24.00 -1.55 15.45
C LEU A 241 -24.98 -0.38 15.32
N CYS A 242 -25.67 -0.29 14.18
CA CYS A 242 -26.63 0.75 13.82
C CYS A 242 -27.90 0.11 13.25
N PRO A 243 -28.92 -0.20 14.08
CA PRO A 243 -30.15 -0.88 13.64
C PRO A 243 -30.92 -0.16 12.52
N GLN A 244 -30.78 1.16 12.46
CA GLN A 244 -31.40 2.05 11.47
C GLN A 244 -30.56 2.25 10.19
N LEU A 245 -29.49 1.47 9.98
CA LEU A 245 -28.59 1.58 8.83
C LEU A 245 -29.28 1.20 7.50
N LYS A 246 -29.46 2.17 6.59
CA LYS A 246 -29.88 1.91 5.19
C LYS A 246 -28.68 1.42 4.38
N ILE A 247 -28.73 0.17 3.90
CA ILE A 247 -27.71 -0.38 2.99
C ILE A 247 -28.19 -0.22 1.55
N VAL A 248 -27.41 0.48 0.73
CA VAL A 248 -27.67 0.71 -0.71
C VAL A 248 -26.74 -0.20 -1.53
N PRO A 249 -27.22 -0.89 -2.58
CA PRO A 249 -26.36 -1.65 -3.50
C PRO A 249 -25.27 -0.80 -4.16
N CYS A 250 -24.18 -1.42 -4.61
CA CYS A 250 -23.16 -0.71 -5.40
C CYS A 250 -23.64 -0.44 -6.83
N ASP A 251 -23.51 0.81 -7.29
CA ASP A 251 -23.72 1.22 -8.67
C ASP A 251 -22.41 1.73 -9.29
N PHE A 252 -21.61 0.81 -9.83
CA PHE A 252 -20.28 1.12 -10.35
C PHE A 252 -20.29 2.00 -11.62
N GLU A 253 -21.41 2.08 -12.34
CA GLU A 253 -21.52 2.93 -13.53
C GLU A 253 -21.56 4.40 -13.11
N LYS A 254 -22.44 4.77 -12.16
CA LYS A 254 -22.46 6.11 -11.55
C LYS A 254 -21.11 6.51 -10.95
N TYR A 255 -20.47 5.60 -10.20
CA TYR A 255 -19.19 5.90 -9.54
C TYR A 255 -18.07 6.13 -10.57
N THR A 256 -18.05 5.34 -11.64
CA THR A 256 -17.10 5.52 -12.74
C THR A 256 -17.35 6.82 -13.50
N GLU A 257 -18.60 7.23 -13.70
CA GLU A 257 -18.93 8.51 -14.32
C GLU A 257 -18.50 9.70 -13.45
N ALA A 258 -18.88 9.71 -12.17
CA ALA A 258 -18.44 10.75 -11.23
C ALA A 258 -16.91 10.84 -11.14
N SER A 259 -16.20 9.69 -11.16
CA SER A 259 -14.74 9.66 -11.20
C SER A 259 -14.16 10.30 -12.46
N LYS A 260 -14.74 10.05 -13.65
CA LYS A 260 -14.30 10.69 -14.91
C LYS A 260 -14.41 12.21 -14.84
N TRP A 261 -15.47 12.76 -14.24
CA TRP A 261 -15.60 14.20 -14.04
C TRP A 261 -14.50 14.75 -13.13
N VAL A 262 -14.25 14.13 -11.97
CA VAL A 262 -13.15 14.52 -11.06
C VAL A 262 -11.77 14.43 -11.75
N GLN A 263 -11.51 13.35 -12.49
CA GLN A 263 -10.29 13.17 -13.27
C GLN A 263 -10.13 14.26 -14.36
N SER A 264 -11.23 14.67 -15.01
CA SER A 264 -11.18 15.72 -16.04
C SER A 264 -10.80 17.09 -15.48
N ILE A 265 -11.17 17.39 -14.24
CA ILE A 265 -10.80 18.61 -13.51
C ILE A 265 -9.33 18.53 -13.12
N ILE A 266 -8.92 17.44 -12.44
CA ILE A 266 -7.55 17.21 -11.99
C ILE A 266 -6.52 17.33 -13.13
N ARG A 267 -6.83 16.78 -14.32
CA ARG A 267 -5.94 16.84 -15.49
C ARG A 267 -5.70 18.25 -16.05
N LYS A 268 -6.45 19.27 -15.63
CA LYS A 268 -6.17 20.68 -15.96
C LYS A 268 -4.97 21.23 -15.19
N TYR A 269 -4.73 20.68 -13.99
CA TYR A 269 -3.68 21.11 -13.06
C TYR A 269 -2.44 20.23 -13.14
N ASP A 270 -2.62 18.92 -13.39
CA ASP A 270 -1.54 17.99 -13.72
C ASP A 270 -2.02 16.95 -14.76
N PRO A 271 -1.62 17.06 -16.03
CA PRO A 271 -1.98 16.09 -17.07
C PRO A 271 -1.51 14.66 -16.79
N ASN A 272 -0.44 14.51 -16.00
CA ASN A 272 0.25 13.26 -15.67
C ASN A 272 -0.16 12.70 -14.29
N ALA A 273 -1.19 13.26 -13.65
CA ALA A 273 -1.65 12.86 -12.33
C ALA A 273 -1.94 11.35 -12.21
N ASP A 274 -1.47 10.75 -11.12
CA ASP A 274 -1.74 9.36 -10.76
C ASP A 274 -3.18 9.26 -10.21
N MET A 275 -4.12 8.71 -11.00
CA MET A 275 -5.55 8.69 -10.68
C MET A 275 -6.10 7.30 -10.30
N TYR A 276 -7.00 7.29 -9.31
CA TYR A 276 -7.84 6.17 -8.91
C TYR A 276 -9.33 6.56 -9.02
N MET A 277 -10.23 5.72 -8.49
CA MET A 277 -11.68 5.95 -8.57
C MET A 277 -12.10 7.20 -7.78
N ASP A 278 -11.61 7.32 -6.54
CA ASP A 278 -11.96 8.35 -5.56
C ASP A 278 -10.74 9.12 -5.02
N GLU A 279 -9.54 8.83 -5.52
CA GLU A 279 -8.29 9.47 -5.11
C GLU A 279 -7.46 9.93 -6.34
N GLY A 280 -6.66 10.98 -6.17
CA GLY A 280 -5.70 11.46 -7.16
C GLY A 280 -4.44 12.03 -6.53
N SER A 281 -3.26 11.73 -7.08
CA SER A 281 -1.99 12.36 -6.70
C SER A 281 -1.45 13.18 -7.86
N LEU A 282 -1.26 14.48 -7.62
CA LEU A 282 -0.83 15.48 -8.59
C LEU A 282 0.53 16.07 -8.20
N ASP A 283 1.29 16.53 -9.19
CA ASP A 283 2.35 17.53 -9.03
C ASP A 283 1.94 18.83 -9.73
N ILE A 284 1.50 19.83 -8.95
CA ILE A 284 1.01 21.10 -9.51
C ILE A 284 2.13 22.13 -9.75
N THR A 285 3.40 21.73 -9.63
CA THR A 285 4.55 22.63 -9.78
C THR A 285 4.56 23.35 -11.14
N ASP A 286 4.40 22.60 -12.23
CA ASP A 286 4.43 23.18 -13.58
C ASP A 286 3.23 24.11 -13.84
N TYR A 287 2.07 23.81 -13.24
CA TYR A 287 0.90 24.70 -13.27
C TYR A 287 1.15 26.00 -12.50
N LEU A 288 1.75 25.92 -11.31
CA LEU A 288 2.11 27.09 -10.51
C LEU A 288 3.12 27.98 -11.24
N LEU A 289 4.19 27.38 -11.79
CA LEU A 289 5.21 28.11 -12.55
C LEU A 289 4.65 28.75 -13.83
N LYS A 290 3.63 28.16 -14.45
CA LYS A 290 3.01 28.70 -15.67
C LYS A 290 2.03 29.85 -15.40
N ASN A 291 1.24 29.75 -14.33
CA ASN A 291 0.09 30.65 -14.09
C ASN A 291 0.30 31.67 -12.97
N HIS A 292 1.34 31.51 -12.13
CA HIS A 292 1.61 32.35 -10.95
C HIS A 292 3.10 32.73 -10.83
N MET A 293 3.83 32.81 -11.95
CA MET A 293 5.27 33.10 -11.98
C MET A 293 5.62 34.44 -11.32
N ASP A 294 4.72 35.42 -11.41
CA ASP A 294 4.75 36.73 -10.77
C ASP A 294 4.79 36.67 -9.23
N GLN A 295 4.39 35.54 -8.65
CA GLN A 295 4.29 35.32 -7.20
C GLN A 295 5.47 34.49 -6.64
N LEU A 296 6.51 34.26 -7.46
CA LEU A 296 7.75 33.61 -7.03
C LEU A 296 8.63 34.60 -6.26
N GLN A 297 8.97 34.24 -5.02
CA GLN A 297 9.96 34.95 -4.19
C GLN A 297 11.12 33.99 -3.90
N ASP A 298 12.36 34.43 -4.16
CA ASP A 298 13.59 33.61 -4.03
C ASP A 298 13.49 32.21 -4.69
N GLY A 299 12.81 32.13 -5.84
CA GLY A 299 12.60 30.89 -6.58
C GLY A 299 11.56 29.94 -5.96
N LYS A 300 10.78 30.38 -4.97
CA LYS A 300 9.76 29.59 -4.27
C LYS A 300 8.37 30.20 -4.45
N MET A 301 7.36 29.33 -4.56
CA MET A 301 5.96 29.76 -4.62
C MET A 301 5.45 30.12 -3.22
N CYS A 302 4.70 31.23 -3.11
CA CYS A 302 4.03 31.59 -1.87
C CYS A 302 3.10 30.46 -1.39
N PRO A 303 3.21 29.97 -0.14
CA PRO A 303 2.37 28.86 0.34
C PRO A 303 0.87 29.14 0.27
N ALA A 304 0.45 30.40 0.42
CA ALA A 304 -0.93 30.83 0.29
C ALA A 304 -1.48 30.65 -1.14
N THR A 305 -0.67 30.92 -2.17
CA THR A 305 -1.01 30.66 -3.58
C THR A 305 -1.21 29.17 -3.84
N VAL A 306 -0.32 28.32 -3.30
CA VAL A 306 -0.47 26.86 -3.40
C VAL A 306 -1.76 26.40 -2.71
N TYR A 307 -2.10 26.98 -1.56
CA TYR A 307 -3.33 26.68 -0.83
C TYR A 307 -4.58 27.11 -1.62
N SER A 308 -4.60 28.32 -2.19
CA SER A 308 -5.75 28.84 -2.94
C SER A 308 -6.00 28.06 -4.24
N VAL A 309 -4.95 27.65 -4.96
CA VAL A 309 -5.09 26.79 -6.15
C VAL A 309 -5.75 25.46 -5.78
N VAL A 310 -5.37 24.83 -4.66
CA VAL A 310 -5.96 23.56 -4.22
C VAL A 310 -7.39 23.72 -3.71
N ASP A 311 -7.73 24.86 -3.11
CA ASP A 311 -9.11 25.17 -2.75
C ASP A 311 -9.98 25.38 -4.01
N ALA A 312 -9.45 26.07 -5.03
CA ALA A 312 -10.11 26.21 -6.33
C ALA A 312 -10.38 24.85 -7.00
N ILE A 313 -9.44 23.90 -6.97
CA ILE A 313 -9.67 22.53 -7.48
C ILE A 313 -10.85 21.87 -6.72
N ARG A 314 -10.90 22.01 -5.38
CA ARG A 314 -11.97 21.46 -4.56
C ARG A 314 -13.32 22.12 -4.82
N MET A 315 -13.35 23.44 -5.04
CA MET A 315 -14.56 24.17 -5.42
C MET A 315 -15.06 23.77 -6.80
N GLU A 316 -14.17 23.60 -7.79
CA GLU A 316 -14.54 23.14 -9.13
C GLU A 316 -15.11 21.72 -9.11
N ILE A 317 -14.50 20.81 -8.33
CA ILE A 317 -15.04 19.45 -8.08
C ILE A 317 -16.45 19.53 -7.48
N LEU A 318 -16.66 20.38 -6.47
CA LEU A 318 -17.95 20.56 -5.82
C LEU A 318 -18.99 21.17 -6.78
N GLU A 319 -18.60 22.14 -7.60
CA GLU A 319 -19.49 22.79 -8.56
C GLU A 319 -19.94 21.82 -9.65
N VAL A 320 -19.02 21.08 -10.27
CA VAL A 320 -19.32 20.16 -11.38
C VAL A 320 -20.03 18.89 -10.89
N THR A 321 -19.56 18.28 -9.80
CA THR A 321 -20.02 16.94 -9.40
C THR A 321 -21.08 16.94 -8.30
N LYS A 322 -21.22 18.05 -7.58
CA LYS A 322 -21.97 18.18 -6.32
C LYS A 322 -21.48 17.26 -5.20
N LEU A 323 -20.21 16.84 -5.24
CA LEU A 323 -19.52 16.02 -4.24
C LEU A 323 -18.35 16.81 -3.62
N THR A 324 -18.06 16.62 -2.33
CA THR A 324 -16.89 17.25 -1.70
C THR A 324 -15.64 16.38 -1.80
N ALA A 325 -14.49 17.04 -1.81
CA ALA A 325 -13.19 16.40 -1.67
C ALA A 325 -12.39 17.05 -0.55
N SER A 326 -11.55 16.26 0.11
CA SER A 326 -10.47 16.74 0.97
C SER A 326 -9.14 16.65 0.24
N ALA A 327 -8.23 17.57 0.56
CA ALA A 327 -6.92 17.65 -0.09
C ALA A 327 -5.77 17.77 0.92
N GLY A 328 -4.62 17.20 0.57
CA GLY A 328 -3.38 17.37 1.30
C GLY A 328 -2.30 17.91 0.38
N ILE A 329 -1.53 18.87 0.87
CA ILE A 329 -0.49 19.57 0.11
C ILE A 329 0.84 19.35 0.85
N GLY A 330 1.90 18.96 0.14
CA GLY A 330 3.21 18.80 0.76
C GLY A 330 4.38 18.69 -0.23
N PRO A 331 5.62 18.73 0.26
CA PRO A 331 6.83 18.65 -0.57
C PRO A 331 7.10 17.23 -1.09
N THR A 332 6.33 16.22 -0.64
CA THR A 332 6.38 14.85 -1.15
C THR A 332 4.97 14.27 -1.30
N ARG A 333 4.77 13.36 -2.26
CA ARG A 333 3.51 12.58 -2.41
C ARG A 333 3.09 11.89 -1.10
N PHE A 334 4.06 11.45 -0.29
CA PHE A 334 3.80 10.85 1.03
C PHE A 334 3.15 11.85 1.99
N LEU A 335 3.75 13.03 2.17
CA LEU A 335 3.22 14.06 3.06
C LEU A 335 1.87 14.58 2.55
N ALA A 336 1.71 14.74 1.23
CA ALA A 336 0.43 15.11 0.63
C ALA A 336 -0.68 14.09 0.98
N LYS A 337 -0.46 12.77 0.80
CA LYS A 337 -1.44 11.73 1.19
C LYS A 337 -1.71 11.70 2.70
N LEU A 338 -0.70 11.95 3.53
CA LEU A 338 -0.88 11.99 4.98
C LEU A 338 -1.77 13.19 5.37
N CYS A 339 -1.49 14.37 4.81
CA CYS A 339 -2.22 15.61 5.06
C CYS A 339 -3.68 15.55 4.59
N SER A 340 -3.99 14.83 3.50
CA SER A 340 -5.36 14.77 2.95
C SER A 340 -6.39 14.16 3.89
N ASN A 341 -5.93 13.43 4.92
CA ASN A 341 -6.78 12.84 5.94
C ASN A 341 -6.98 13.73 7.17
N VAL A 342 -6.15 14.76 7.37
CA VAL A 342 -6.11 15.57 8.62
C VAL A 342 -7.36 16.42 8.80
N LYS A 343 -7.90 16.99 7.72
CA LYS A 343 -9.12 17.84 7.74
C LYS A 343 -10.26 17.24 6.93
N LYS A 344 -10.49 15.92 7.04
CA LYS A 344 -11.67 15.27 6.44
C LYS A 344 -12.91 15.40 7.33
N PRO A 345 -14.12 15.56 6.77
CA PRO A 345 -14.45 15.81 5.36
C PRO A 345 -14.31 17.28 4.93
N ASN A 346 -14.27 17.51 3.63
CA ASN A 346 -14.34 18.81 2.93
C ASN A 346 -13.39 19.89 3.45
N GLY A 347 -12.17 19.51 3.76
CA GLY A 347 -11.12 20.42 4.20
C GLY A 347 -9.75 20.06 3.62
N GLN A 348 -8.82 20.99 3.73
CA GLN A 348 -7.46 20.80 3.24
C GLN A 348 -6.36 21.18 4.25
N CYS A 349 -5.25 20.45 4.17
CA CYS A 349 -4.09 20.59 5.04
C CYS A 349 -2.83 20.75 4.18
N GLN A 350 -1.97 21.69 4.56
CA GLN A 350 -0.70 21.96 3.90
C GLN A 350 0.44 21.79 4.91
N VAL A 351 1.52 21.15 4.48
CA VAL A 351 2.77 21.08 5.22
C VAL A 351 3.86 21.74 4.39
N TYR A 352 4.52 22.72 4.99
CA TYR A 352 5.60 23.46 4.36
C TYR A 352 6.85 22.58 4.19
N SER A 353 7.72 22.98 3.26
CA SER A 353 8.97 22.25 2.95
C SER A 353 10.06 22.38 4.01
N THR A 354 9.84 23.16 5.08
CA THR A 354 10.78 23.30 6.20
C THR A 354 10.84 22.01 7.03
N LYS A 355 12.05 21.68 7.52
CA LYS A 355 12.28 20.49 8.34
C LYS A 355 11.44 20.52 9.62
N GLU A 356 11.24 21.71 10.16
CA GLU A 356 10.46 21.99 11.36
C GLU A 356 8.98 21.63 11.16
N ALA A 357 8.36 22.09 10.07
CA ALA A 357 6.96 21.80 9.76
C ALA A 357 6.71 20.31 9.47
N ILE A 358 7.63 19.68 8.73
CA ILE A 358 7.58 18.23 8.45
C ILE A 358 7.69 17.43 9.76
N MET A 359 8.67 17.78 10.61
CA MET A 359 8.89 17.09 11.89
C MET A 359 7.76 17.33 12.89
N GLU A 360 7.08 18.48 12.87
CA GLU A 360 5.91 18.75 13.71
C GLU A 360 4.75 17.81 13.36
N LEU A 361 4.40 17.71 12.06
CA LEU A 361 3.38 16.77 11.58
C LEU A 361 3.70 15.33 12.02
N LEU A 362 4.93 14.89 11.77
CA LEU A 362 5.35 13.52 12.07
C LEU A 362 5.45 13.25 13.59
N ARG A 363 5.63 14.28 14.43
CA ARG A 363 5.79 14.10 15.88
C ARG A 363 4.57 13.47 16.52
N ALA A 364 3.38 13.95 16.16
CA ALA A 364 2.10 13.51 16.72
C ALA A 364 1.38 12.45 15.88
N THR A 365 1.80 12.23 14.62
CA THR A 365 1.14 11.27 13.72
C THR A 365 1.28 9.83 14.23
N PRO A 366 0.17 9.12 14.53
CA PRO A 366 0.20 7.69 14.82
C PRO A 366 0.68 6.90 13.60
N ILE A 367 1.53 5.89 13.79
CA ILE A 367 2.04 5.06 12.69
C ILE A 367 0.92 4.46 11.83
N ARG A 368 -0.25 4.21 12.44
CA ARG A 368 -1.40 3.60 11.78
C ARG A 368 -2.08 4.48 10.72
N ASN A 369 -1.80 5.79 10.73
CA ASN A 369 -2.29 6.75 9.73
C ASN A 369 -1.45 6.73 8.45
N VAL A 370 -0.27 6.10 8.47
CA VAL A 370 0.65 6.06 7.34
C VAL A 370 0.23 4.98 6.33
N ASN A 371 0.11 5.38 5.06
CA ASN A 371 -0.11 4.43 3.96
C ASN A 371 1.02 3.39 3.91
N GLY A 372 0.65 2.12 3.91
CA GLY A 372 1.56 0.97 3.99
C GLY A 372 1.70 0.35 5.39
N ILE A 373 1.37 1.08 6.47
CA ILE A 373 1.34 0.53 7.83
C ILE A 373 -0.07 -0.04 8.11
N GLY A 374 -0.24 -1.32 7.78
CA GLY A 374 -1.43 -2.12 8.13
C GLY A 374 -1.40 -2.64 9.58
N PRO A 375 -2.51 -3.26 10.06
CA PRO A 375 -2.64 -3.69 11.45
C PRO A 375 -1.59 -4.72 11.89
N VAL A 376 -1.05 -5.51 10.96
CA VAL A 376 0.03 -6.46 11.25
C VAL A 376 1.34 -5.74 11.57
N MET A 377 1.70 -4.75 10.75
CA MET A 377 2.93 -3.97 10.95
C MET A 377 2.79 -3.03 12.15
N GLU A 378 1.60 -2.49 12.40
CA GLU A 378 1.25 -1.77 13.63
C GLU A 378 1.51 -2.64 14.88
N GLN A 379 1.03 -3.89 14.93
CA GLN A 379 1.34 -4.79 16.05
C GLN A 379 2.85 -5.11 16.14
N GLU A 380 3.52 -5.40 15.02
CA GLU A 380 4.97 -5.65 14.97
C GLU A 380 5.79 -4.44 15.49
N LEU A 381 5.35 -3.20 15.22
CA LEU A 381 5.99 -1.96 15.69
C LEU A 381 5.62 -1.59 17.14
N ASN A 382 4.36 -1.78 17.55
CA ASN A 382 3.90 -1.57 18.93
C ASN A 382 4.67 -2.48 19.92
N ALA A 383 4.99 -3.71 19.52
CA ALA A 383 5.83 -4.62 20.31
C ALA A 383 7.26 -4.07 20.53
N LEU A 384 7.77 -3.24 19.60
CA LEU A 384 9.02 -2.51 19.72
C LEU A 384 8.82 -1.13 20.39
N THR A 385 7.65 -0.88 21.01
CA THR A 385 7.21 0.39 21.61
C THR A 385 7.29 1.58 20.65
N ILE A 386 6.88 1.38 19.39
CA ILE A 386 6.78 2.41 18.36
C ILE A 386 5.31 2.65 18.07
N TYR A 387 4.80 3.85 18.38
CA TYR A 387 3.38 4.20 18.22
C TYR A 387 3.17 5.40 17.28
N THR A 388 4.17 6.27 17.15
CA THR A 388 4.17 7.49 16.34
C THR A 388 5.28 7.49 15.30
N CYS A 389 5.20 8.36 14.28
CA CYS A 389 6.30 8.52 13.33
C CYS A 389 7.59 9.07 13.98
N ARG A 390 7.50 9.77 15.12
CA ARG A 390 8.67 10.14 15.96
C ARG A 390 9.42 8.92 16.48
N ASP A 391 8.70 7.86 16.84
CA ASP A 391 9.31 6.66 17.41
C ASP A 391 10.11 5.90 16.35
N LEU A 392 9.66 5.93 15.07
CA LEU A 392 10.42 5.41 13.93
C LEU A 392 11.78 6.09 13.80
N TRP A 393 11.84 7.42 13.92
CA TRP A 393 13.09 8.18 13.91
C TRP A 393 14.00 7.83 15.09
N THR A 394 13.40 7.76 16.28
CA THR A 394 14.11 7.46 17.53
C THR A 394 14.71 6.05 17.51
N LYS A 395 14.00 5.08 16.93
CA LYS A 395 14.42 3.66 16.88
C LYS A 395 15.05 3.23 15.55
N ARG A 396 15.43 4.17 14.67
CA ARG A 396 15.95 3.88 13.32
C ARG A 396 17.10 2.86 13.26
N ALA A 397 18.00 2.86 14.24
CA ALA A 397 19.08 1.87 14.36
C ALA A 397 18.57 0.46 14.72
N ILE A 398 17.60 0.35 15.63
CA ILE A 398 16.95 -0.94 15.96
C ILE A 398 16.18 -1.46 14.74
N LEU A 399 15.49 -0.57 14.02
CA LEU A 399 14.75 -0.91 12.81
C LEU A 399 15.66 -1.45 11.69
N SER A 400 16.88 -0.93 11.53
CA SER A 400 17.84 -1.43 10.53
C SER A 400 18.41 -2.82 10.87
N LEU A 401 18.44 -3.18 12.15
CA LEU A 401 18.92 -4.48 12.65
C LEU A 401 17.84 -5.57 12.61
N LEU A 402 16.59 -5.22 12.90
CA LEU A 402 15.47 -6.19 12.98
C LEU A 402 14.74 -6.42 11.66
N PHE A 403 14.59 -5.39 10.82
CA PHE A 403 13.80 -5.49 9.60
C PHE A 403 14.66 -5.67 8.34
N LYS A 404 14.12 -6.42 7.37
CA LYS A 404 14.72 -6.54 6.03
C LYS A 404 14.86 -5.15 5.39
N ARG A 405 15.96 -4.94 4.65
CA ARG A 405 16.33 -3.66 4.00
C ARG A 405 15.16 -2.88 3.41
N ALA A 406 14.28 -3.51 2.62
CA ALA A 406 13.14 -2.83 2.00
C ALA A 406 12.12 -2.28 3.02
N THR A 407 11.84 -3.03 4.09
CA THR A 407 10.96 -2.58 5.19
C THR A 407 11.64 -1.49 6.01
N PHE A 408 12.93 -1.63 6.33
CA PHE A 408 13.69 -0.59 7.02
C PHE A 408 13.72 0.72 6.21
N GLN A 409 14.01 0.66 4.91
CA GLN A 409 14.00 1.83 4.02
C GLN A 409 12.63 2.50 3.97
N PHE A 410 11.54 1.73 3.87
CA PHE A 410 10.18 2.26 3.95
C PHE A 410 9.93 3.02 5.27
N LEU A 411 10.28 2.43 6.42
CA LEU A 411 10.10 3.05 7.74
C LEU A 411 10.99 4.28 7.95
N LEU A 412 12.24 4.27 7.45
CA LEU A 412 13.14 5.42 7.52
C LEU A 412 12.63 6.58 6.64
N GLY A 413 12.14 6.29 5.43
CA GLY A 413 11.54 7.31 4.56
C GLY A 413 10.30 7.97 5.18
N ILE A 414 9.51 7.22 5.95
CA ILE A 414 8.40 7.78 6.75
C ILE A 414 8.94 8.68 7.86
N ALA A 415 9.93 8.21 8.63
CA ALA A 415 10.54 8.96 9.72
C ALA A 415 11.18 10.29 9.27
N MET A 416 11.62 10.37 8.02
CA MET A 416 12.20 11.57 7.39
C MET A 416 11.18 12.46 6.65
N GLY A 417 9.91 12.05 6.51
CA GLY A 417 8.92 12.76 5.68
C GLY A 417 9.12 12.62 4.17
N THR A 418 10.10 11.83 3.73
CA THR A 418 10.47 11.67 2.32
C THR A 418 9.69 10.57 1.60
N GLY A 419 9.11 9.62 2.35
CA GLY A 419 8.41 8.45 1.82
C GLY A 419 9.36 7.43 1.16
N SER A 420 8.78 6.41 0.51
CA SER A 420 9.57 5.36 -0.15
C SER A 420 10.23 5.80 -1.48
N SER A 421 9.79 6.91 -2.06
CA SER A 421 10.34 7.48 -3.31
C SER A 421 11.82 7.80 -3.22
N VAL A 422 12.33 8.15 -2.03
CA VAL A 422 13.73 8.52 -1.81
C VAL A 422 14.72 7.35 -1.99
N PHE A 423 14.20 6.11 -2.01
CA PHE A 423 14.97 4.89 -2.26
C PHE A 423 14.73 4.31 -3.66
N ARG A 424 13.96 5.00 -4.52
CA ARG A 424 13.83 4.68 -5.94
C ARG A 424 14.86 5.48 -6.73
N GLU A 425 15.31 4.93 -7.85
CA GLU A 425 16.13 5.68 -8.81
C GLU A 425 15.32 6.82 -9.42
N CYS A 426 15.92 8.01 -9.55
CA CYS A 426 15.29 9.17 -10.16
C CYS A 426 14.93 8.86 -11.63
N GLY A 427 13.71 9.19 -12.05
CA GLY A 427 13.21 8.86 -13.39
C GLY A 427 12.66 7.43 -13.55
N ALA A 428 12.49 6.67 -12.46
CA ALA A 428 11.77 5.40 -12.51
C ALA A 428 10.26 5.62 -12.74
N GLU A 429 9.86 5.64 -14.01
CA GLU A 429 8.49 5.76 -14.52
C GLU A 429 7.43 4.93 -13.74
N PRO A 430 6.14 5.30 -13.79
CA PRO A 430 5.04 4.44 -13.37
C PRO A 430 5.10 3.12 -14.15
N GLY A 431 5.64 2.08 -13.52
CA GLY A 431 5.92 0.83 -14.22
C GLY A 431 4.66 0.12 -14.71
N ASP A 432 4.75 -0.48 -15.90
CA ASP A 432 3.66 -1.21 -16.57
C ASP A 432 2.88 -2.14 -15.63
N ARG A 433 1.58 -2.28 -15.93
CA ARG A 433 0.68 -3.19 -15.21
C ARG A 433 1.29 -4.59 -15.12
N LYS A 434 1.52 -5.10 -13.91
CA LYS A 434 2.23 -6.38 -13.69
C LYS A 434 1.32 -7.62 -13.66
N SER A 435 0.02 -7.42 -13.46
CA SER A 435 -0.99 -8.49 -13.51
C SER A 435 -2.42 -7.95 -13.66
N LEU A 436 -3.32 -8.83 -14.12
CA LEU A 436 -4.78 -8.67 -14.14
C LEU A 436 -5.39 -9.87 -13.40
N SER A 437 -6.53 -9.70 -12.76
CA SER A 437 -7.20 -10.79 -12.06
C SER A 437 -8.67 -10.49 -11.81
N CYS A 438 -9.52 -11.49 -12.00
CA CYS A 438 -10.89 -11.47 -11.50
C CYS A 438 -11.08 -12.57 -10.44
N GLU A 439 -11.87 -12.30 -9.41
CA GLU A 439 -12.28 -13.28 -8.40
C GLU A 439 -13.71 -13.08 -7.93
N ARG A 440 -14.42 -14.19 -7.70
CA ARG A 440 -15.83 -14.19 -7.29
C ARG A 440 -16.01 -15.00 -6.01
N THR A 441 -16.68 -14.40 -5.03
CA THR A 441 -17.14 -15.11 -3.81
C THR A 441 -18.56 -15.64 -4.04
N PHE A 442 -18.85 -16.83 -3.54
CA PHE A 442 -20.13 -17.51 -3.67
C PHE A 442 -20.42 -18.37 -2.42
N ILE A 443 -21.62 -18.95 -2.32
CA ILE A 443 -21.99 -19.88 -1.26
C ILE A 443 -21.09 -21.12 -1.37
N GLY A 444 -20.57 -21.62 -0.23
CA GLY A 444 -19.62 -22.73 -0.22
C GLY A 444 -20.15 -23.97 -0.94
N THR A 445 -19.43 -24.47 -1.93
CA THR A 445 -19.83 -25.60 -2.77
C THR A 445 -18.64 -26.45 -3.23
N SER A 446 -18.93 -27.70 -3.58
CA SER A 446 -18.05 -28.68 -4.23
C SER A 446 -18.57 -29.13 -5.60
N ASP A 447 -19.69 -28.55 -6.08
CA ASP A 447 -20.26 -28.85 -7.40
C ASP A 447 -19.30 -28.45 -8.53
N LEU A 448 -18.74 -29.47 -9.20
CA LEU A 448 -17.77 -29.30 -10.28
C LEU A 448 -18.36 -28.52 -11.47
N ASN A 449 -19.64 -28.70 -11.81
CA ASN A 449 -20.25 -28.02 -12.95
C ASN A 449 -20.39 -26.51 -12.68
N PHE A 450 -20.87 -26.15 -11.49
CA PHE A 450 -20.92 -24.76 -11.06
C PHE A 450 -19.51 -24.14 -11.02
N LEU A 451 -18.53 -24.84 -10.44
CA LEU A 451 -17.16 -24.34 -10.31
C LEU A 451 -16.43 -24.22 -11.65
N GLU A 452 -16.69 -25.10 -12.62
CA GLU A 452 -16.17 -24.98 -13.99
C GLU A 452 -16.74 -23.74 -14.67
N ASN A 453 -18.06 -23.54 -14.59
CA ASN A 453 -18.74 -22.38 -15.15
C ASN A 453 -18.25 -21.06 -14.54
N VAL A 454 -18.00 -21.02 -13.22
CA VAL A 454 -17.34 -19.88 -12.57
C VAL A 454 -15.93 -19.66 -13.13
N CYS A 455 -15.12 -20.72 -13.27
CA CYS A 455 -13.77 -20.62 -13.84
C CYS A 455 -13.79 -20.04 -15.26
N ARG A 456 -14.68 -20.54 -16.14
CA ARG A 456 -14.86 -20.05 -17.51
C ARG A 456 -15.27 -18.58 -17.55
N GLY A 457 -16.26 -18.18 -16.73
CA GLY A 457 -16.68 -16.77 -16.62
C GLY A 457 -15.54 -15.83 -16.24
N LEU A 458 -14.75 -16.20 -15.22
CA LEU A 458 -13.57 -15.42 -14.80
C LEU A 458 -12.52 -15.30 -15.92
N CYS A 459 -12.34 -16.33 -16.75
CA CYS A 459 -11.40 -16.30 -17.87
C CYS A 459 -11.89 -15.42 -19.03
N ILE A 460 -13.21 -15.35 -19.28
CA ILE A 460 -13.82 -14.45 -20.28
C ILE A 460 -13.67 -12.98 -19.86
N GLU A 461 -13.88 -12.67 -18.58
CA GLU A 461 -13.66 -11.32 -18.03
C GLU A 461 -12.18 -10.90 -18.18
N ILE A 462 -11.24 -11.80 -17.88
CA ILE A 462 -9.80 -11.56 -18.06
C ILE A 462 -9.42 -11.39 -19.53
N GLU A 463 -10.00 -12.16 -20.45
CA GLU A 463 -9.76 -12.00 -21.90
C GLU A 463 -10.20 -10.60 -22.37
N LYS A 464 -11.36 -10.10 -21.91
CA LYS A 464 -11.84 -8.75 -22.22
C LYS A 464 -10.86 -7.68 -21.73
N ASP A 465 -10.35 -7.83 -20.51
CA ASP A 465 -9.35 -6.91 -19.94
C ASP A 465 -8.00 -6.99 -20.68
N LEU A 466 -7.53 -8.19 -21.05
CA LEU A 466 -6.30 -8.37 -21.82
C LEU A 466 -6.40 -7.71 -23.20
N LYS A 467 -7.51 -7.94 -23.93
CA LYS A 467 -7.74 -7.38 -25.26
C LYS A 467 -7.90 -5.85 -25.22
N SER A 468 -8.64 -5.31 -24.25
CA SER A 468 -8.79 -3.84 -24.10
C SER A 468 -7.51 -3.12 -23.72
N ASN A 469 -6.55 -3.80 -23.10
CA ASN A 469 -5.21 -3.28 -22.79
C ASN A 469 -4.14 -3.70 -23.83
N THR A 470 -4.52 -4.39 -24.92
CA THR A 470 -3.62 -4.99 -25.94
C THR A 470 -2.48 -5.85 -25.39
N LEU A 471 -2.73 -6.56 -24.29
CA LEU A 471 -1.75 -7.41 -23.59
C LEU A 471 -1.93 -8.90 -23.88
N SER A 472 -0.82 -9.64 -23.90
CA SER A 472 -0.78 -11.10 -23.85
C SER A 472 -0.07 -11.58 -22.57
N CYS A 473 -0.52 -12.67 -21.96
CA CYS A 473 0.01 -13.19 -20.71
C CYS A 473 0.79 -14.50 -20.87
N LYS A 474 1.67 -14.82 -19.91
CA LYS A 474 2.43 -16.09 -19.87
C LYS A 474 2.19 -16.92 -18.61
N THR A 475 1.82 -16.30 -17.50
CA THR A 475 1.67 -16.98 -16.20
C THR A 475 0.22 -16.87 -15.72
N ILE A 476 -0.45 -18.01 -15.59
CA ILE A 476 -1.81 -18.15 -15.07
C ILE A 476 -1.73 -18.62 -13.63
N THR A 477 -2.46 -17.98 -12.73
CA THR A 477 -2.53 -18.29 -11.30
C THR A 477 -3.98 -18.53 -10.91
N LEU A 478 -4.30 -19.72 -10.41
CA LEU A 478 -5.57 -19.99 -9.75
C LEU A 478 -5.47 -19.63 -8.26
N LYS A 479 -6.48 -18.93 -7.77
CA LYS A 479 -6.74 -18.66 -6.35
C LYS A 479 -8.05 -19.34 -5.96
N ILE A 480 -8.03 -20.13 -4.89
CA ILE A 480 -9.24 -20.66 -4.26
C ILE A 480 -9.28 -20.26 -2.79
N LYS A 481 -10.48 -20.16 -2.22
CA LYS A 481 -10.68 -19.99 -0.77
C LYS A 481 -11.63 -21.09 -0.27
N THR A 482 -11.22 -21.85 0.75
CA THR A 482 -12.09 -22.88 1.36
C THR A 482 -13.22 -22.24 2.16
N THR A 483 -14.23 -23.04 2.57
CA THR A 483 -15.28 -22.54 3.48
C THR A 483 -14.73 -21.97 4.79
N ASP A 484 -13.60 -22.50 5.26
CA ASP A 484 -12.81 -22.09 6.44
C ASP A 484 -11.87 -20.90 6.19
N PHE A 485 -12.13 -20.16 5.11
CA PHE A 485 -11.41 -18.97 4.66
C PHE A 485 -9.94 -19.18 4.29
N GLU A 486 -9.42 -20.42 4.28
CA GLU A 486 -8.05 -20.69 3.84
C GLU A 486 -7.88 -20.36 2.35
N VAL A 487 -7.02 -19.38 2.05
CA VAL A 487 -6.63 -19.04 0.68
C VAL A 487 -5.50 -19.97 0.23
N LYS A 488 -5.68 -20.61 -0.93
CA LYS A 488 -4.65 -21.40 -1.61
C LYS A 488 -4.46 -20.83 -3.01
N THR A 489 -3.21 -20.62 -3.41
CA THR A 489 -2.84 -20.09 -4.74
C THR A 489 -1.79 -20.97 -5.39
N ARG A 490 -1.97 -21.29 -6.69
CA ARG A 490 -1.00 -22.01 -7.51
C ARG A 490 -0.89 -21.35 -8.87
N ALA A 491 0.34 -21.26 -9.38
CA ALA A 491 0.65 -20.65 -10.66
C ALA A 491 1.28 -21.66 -11.62
N ARG A 492 0.99 -21.49 -12.91
CA ARG A 492 1.61 -22.22 -14.03
C ARG A 492 1.96 -21.22 -15.11
N SER A 493 3.22 -21.23 -15.55
CA SER A 493 3.62 -20.55 -16.77
C SER A 493 3.44 -21.50 -17.96
N ILE A 494 2.86 -21.00 -19.04
CA ILE A 494 2.70 -21.72 -20.30
C ILE A 494 3.83 -21.35 -21.28
N MET A 495 4.03 -22.17 -22.32
CA MET A 495 5.12 -21.99 -23.29
C MET A 495 4.89 -20.76 -24.16
N GLU A 496 3.75 -20.75 -24.86
CA GLU A 496 3.28 -19.63 -25.69
C GLU A 496 2.52 -18.62 -24.85
N ARG A 497 2.60 -17.34 -25.23
CA ARG A 497 1.76 -16.29 -24.65
C ARG A 497 0.33 -16.41 -25.15
N THR A 498 -0.64 -15.96 -24.36
CA THR A 498 -2.05 -15.97 -24.73
C THR A 498 -2.83 -14.80 -24.14
N ASP A 499 -3.80 -14.31 -24.89
CA ASP A 499 -4.93 -13.50 -24.45
C ASP A 499 -6.23 -14.33 -24.36
N SER A 500 -6.31 -15.45 -25.07
CA SER A 500 -7.49 -16.32 -25.20
C SER A 500 -8.01 -16.89 -23.88
N ALA A 501 -9.31 -16.71 -23.64
CA ALA A 501 -10.02 -17.24 -22.49
C ALA A 501 -9.87 -18.77 -22.33
N GLU A 502 -9.91 -19.54 -23.43
CA GLU A 502 -9.88 -21.01 -23.35
C GLU A 502 -8.49 -21.54 -22.92
N LYS A 503 -7.40 -21.00 -23.48
CA LYS A 503 -6.02 -21.35 -23.07
C LYS A 503 -5.76 -21.00 -21.59
N ILE A 504 -6.35 -19.91 -21.10
CA ILE A 504 -6.29 -19.50 -19.69
C ILE A 504 -7.12 -20.47 -18.83
N PHE A 505 -8.36 -20.76 -19.24
CA PHE A 505 -9.26 -21.70 -18.56
C PHE A 505 -8.64 -23.09 -18.43
N GLU A 506 -8.14 -23.69 -19.52
CA GLU A 506 -7.47 -24.99 -19.47
C GLU A 506 -6.36 -25.04 -18.42
N SER A 507 -5.55 -23.98 -18.36
CA SER A 507 -4.42 -23.86 -17.44
C SER A 507 -4.90 -23.71 -15.99
N ALA A 508 -5.91 -22.88 -15.74
CA ALA A 508 -6.51 -22.67 -14.43
C ALA A 508 -7.26 -23.93 -13.94
N TRP A 509 -7.99 -24.62 -14.81
CA TRP A 509 -8.76 -25.82 -14.48
C TRP A 509 -7.85 -27.02 -14.20
N LYS A 510 -6.75 -27.20 -14.95
CA LYS A 510 -5.71 -28.19 -14.62
C LYS A 510 -5.12 -27.96 -13.21
N ILE A 511 -4.96 -26.69 -12.79
CA ILE A 511 -4.55 -26.36 -11.40
C ILE A 511 -5.66 -26.70 -10.39
N TYR A 512 -6.93 -26.43 -10.72
CA TYR A 512 -8.07 -26.76 -9.85
C TYR A 512 -8.18 -28.28 -9.61
N LEU A 513 -8.14 -29.08 -10.69
CA LEU A 513 -8.19 -30.54 -10.61
C LEU A 513 -7.04 -31.11 -9.75
N THR A 514 -5.87 -30.48 -9.80
CA THR A 514 -4.74 -30.86 -8.92
C THR A 514 -5.11 -30.65 -7.44
N TYR A 515 -5.71 -29.51 -7.09
CA TYR A 515 -6.20 -29.29 -5.70
C TYR A 515 -7.28 -30.30 -5.30
N ALA A 516 -8.22 -30.61 -6.19
CA ALA A 516 -9.28 -31.58 -5.93
C ALA A 516 -8.74 -33.01 -5.72
N SER A 517 -7.63 -33.37 -6.35
CA SER A 517 -6.96 -34.67 -6.12
C SER A 517 -6.14 -34.75 -4.82
N GLU A 518 -5.69 -33.61 -4.29
CA GLU A 518 -4.85 -33.55 -3.07
C GLU A 518 -5.65 -33.32 -1.79
N ILE A 519 -6.85 -32.78 -1.89
CA ILE A 519 -7.67 -32.34 -0.75
C ILE A 519 -9.01 -33.06 -0.81
N SER A 520 -9.18 -34.07 0.04
CA SER A 520 -10.48 -34.72 0.27
C SER A 520 -11.55 -33.69 0.64
N ASP A 521 -12.76 -33.86 0.09
CA ASP A 521 -13.94 -33.03 0.37
C ASP A 521 -13.74 -31.51 0.15
N LEU A 522 -12.90 -31.14 -0.82
CA LEU A 522 -12.59 -29.75 -1.17
C LEU A 522 -13.85 -28.94 -1.49
N THR A 523 -14.29 -28.15 -0.50
CA THR A 523 -15.43 -27.23 -0.62
C THR A 523 -14.93 -25.79 -0.58
N ILE A 524 -15.21 -25.03 -1.65
CA ILE A 524 -14.70 -23.65 -1.83
C ILE A 524 -15.82 -22.62 -1.88
N ARG A 525 -15.48 -21.39 -1.47
CA ARG A 525 -16.38 -20.22 -1.38
C ARG A 525 -15.91 -19.03 -2.22
N LEU A 526 -14.73 -19.12 -2.83
CA LEU A 526 -14.20 -18.15 -3.78
C LEU A 526 -13.31 -18.88 -4.75
N MET A 527 -13.43 -18.49 -6.03
CA MET A 527 -12.49 -18.80 -7.08
C MET A 527 -12.02 -17.50 -7.72
N GLY A 528 -10.74 -17.42 -8.08
CA GLY A 528 -10.15 -16.31 -8.79
C GLY A 528 -9.09 -16.77 -9.75
N VAL A 529 -8.99 -16.11 -10.89
CA VAL A 529 -7.94 -16.33 -11.89
C VAL A 529 -7.14 -15.04 -11.99
N ARG A 530 -5.81 -15.16 -11.99
CA ARG A 530 -4.87 -14.05 -12.15
C ARG A 530 -3.90 -14.37 -13.26
N VAL A 531 -3.72 -13.45 -14.19
CA VAL A 531 -2.73 -13.51 -15.26
C VAL A 531 -1.63 -12.48 -15.03
N SER A 532 -0.39 -12.85 -15.35
CA SER A 532 0.79 -11.99 -15.16
C SER A 532 1.90 -12.35 -16.13
N ASN A 533 3.01 -11.59 -16.06
CA ASN A 533 4.11 -11.63 -17.02
C ASN A 533 3.55 -11.31 -18.41
N PHE A 534 3.37 -10.02 -18.71
CA PHE A 534 2.75 -9.54 -19.94
C PHE A 534 3.79 -9.14 -21.00
N GLU A 535 3.37 -9.20 -22.26
CA GLU A 535 3.99 -8.49 -23.39
C GLU A 535 2.87 -7.91 -24.26
N PRO A 536 3.07 -6.76 -24.92
CA PRO A 536 2.13 -6.23 -25.92
C PRO A 536 1.86 -7.28 -27.00
N MET A 537 0.63 -7.34 -27.51
CA MET A 537 0.32 -8.16 -28.67
C MET A 537 1.02 -7.60 -29.91
N THR A 538 2.21 -8.12 -30.23
CA THR A 538 2.82 -7.90 -31.55
C THR A 538 2.01 -8.65 -32.59
N THR A 539 1.35 -7.91 -33.50
CA THR A 539 0.68 -8.47 -34.67
C THR A 539 1.60 -9.47 -35.38
N THR A 540 1.06 -10.62 -35.75
CA THR A 540 1.82 -11.81 -36.15
C THR A 540 2.55 -11.62 -37.47
N ASN A 541 3.74 -11.00 -37.43
CA ASN A 541 4.68 -10.96 -38.55
C ASN A 541 6.02 -11.57 -38.11
N ALA A 542 6.03 -12.90 -37.95
CA ALA A 542 7.24 -13.68 -37.70
C ALA A 542 8.32 -13.47 -38.79
N GLN A 543 7.92 -13.08 -40.00
CA GLN A 543 8.83 -12.73 -41.10
C GLN A 543 9.60 -11.41 -40.84
N TYR A 544 8.98 -10.39 -40.22
CA TYR A 544 9.62 -9.07 -40.04
C TYR A 544 10.80 -9.11 -39.05
N LYS A 545 10.69 -9.93 -37.99
CA LYS A 545 11.78 -10.08 -37.00
C LYS A 545 13.02 -10.77 -37.58
N ILE A 546 12.85 -11.73 -38.49
CA ILE A 546 13.98 -12.36 -39.21
C ILE A 546 14.61 -11.34 -40.18
N GLN A 547 13.80 -10.55 -40.87
CA GLN A 547 14.29 -9.57 -41.85
C GLN A 547 15.08 -8.44 -41.17
N GLN A 548 14.60 -7.88 -40.05
CA GLN A 548 15.37 -6.94 -39.23
C GLN A 548 16.64 -7.56 -38.64
N PHE A 549 16.59 -8.81 -38.14
CA PHE A 549 17.77 -9.48 -37.59
C PHE A 549 18.87 -9.70 -38.65
N LEU A 550 18.48 -9.97 -39.90
CA LEU A 550 19.41 -10.10 -41.03
C LEU A 550 19.91 -8.74 -41.53
N GLN A 551 19.08 -7.69 -41.54
CA GLN A 551 19.46 -6.34 -41.91
C GLN A 551 20.47 -5.74 -40.92
N ASN A 552 20.20 -5.80 -39.61
CA ASN A 552 21.10 -5.28 -38.57
C ASN A 552 22.50 -5.93 -38.68
N ARG A 553 22.57 -7.25 -38.94
CA ARG A 553 23.84 -7.97 -39.14
C ARG A 553 24.63 -7.54 -40.39
N SER A 554 23.96 -6.93 -41.36
CA SER A 554 24.59 -6.39 -42.58
C SER A 554 25.11 -4.96 -42.38
N GLU A 555 24.53 -4.20 -41.45
CA GLU A 555 24.93 -2.83 -41.11
C GLU A 555 26.03 -2.79 -40.04
N GLU A 556 25.97 -3.66 -39.01
CA GLU A 556 27.07 -3.85 -38.04
C GLU A 556 28.40 -4.18 -38.74
N LYS A 557 28.36 -5.02 -39.79
CA LYS A 557 29.55 -5.37 -40.60
C LYS A 557 30.08 -4.22 -41.46
N LYS A 558 29.30 -3.17 -41.71
CA LYS A 558 29.76 -1.96 -42.41
C LYS A 558 30.34 -0.93 -41.43
N ASN A 559 29.71 -0.72 -40.28
CA ASN A 559 30.20 0.26 -39.29
C ASN A 559 31.50 -0.16 -38.61
N TYR A 560 31.79 -1.46 -38.45
CA TYR A 560 33.04 -1.93 -37.82
C TYR A 560 34.32 -1.66 -38.64
N ARG A 561 34.23 -1.15 -39.88
CA ARG A 561 35.39 -0.83 -40.72
C ARG A 561 35.81 0.64 -40.75
N ASN A 562 34.98 1.56 -40.24
CA ASN A 562 35.21 3.01 -40.38
C ASN A 562 35.56 3.74 -39.08
N VAL A 563 35.72 3.03 -37.94
CA VAL A 563 36.09 3.63 -36.65
C VAL A 563 37.35 2.96 -36.07
N VAL A 564 38.45 3.01 -36.84
CA VAL A 564 39.81 2.76 -36.33
C VAL A 564 40.76 3.80 -36.91
N HIS A 565 40.68 5.03 -36.40
CA HIS A 565 41.81 5.96 -36.35
C HIS A 565 41.64 6.89 -35.14
N ASN A 566 42.74 7.13 -34.43
CA ASN A 566 42.90 8.07 -33.31
C ASN A 566 42.09 7.74 -32.03
N TYR A 567 42.74 7.09 -31.05
CA TYR A 567 43.29 7.78 -29.87
C TYR A 567 44.22 6.84 -29.08
N LYS A 568 45.42 7.31 -28.70
CA LYS A 568 46.37 6.60 -27.82
C LYS A 568 46.42 7.29 -26.46
N ILE A 569 45.80 6.72 -25.43
CA ILE A 569 46.11 6.99 -24.00
C ILE A 569 46.04 5.63 -23.27
N GLY A 570 46.84 5.46 -22.20
CA GLY A 570 47.17 4.16 -21.60
C GLY A 570 45.99 3.33 -21.05
N ALA A 571 46.12 2.01 -21.16
CA ALA A 571 45.08 1.06 -20.72
C ALA A 571 45.05 0.88 -19.19
N PRO A 572 43.86 0.78 -18.55
CA PRO A 572 43.73 0.40 -17.16
C PRO A 572 43.99 -1.10 -16.97
N CYS A 573 44.76 -1.46 -15.95
CA CYS A 573 44.92 -2.86 -15.53
C CYS A 573 43.80 -3.25 -14.55
N PHE A 574 42.98 -4.21 -14.96
CA PHE A 574 41.90 -4.75 -14.11
C PHE A 574 42.48 -5.78 -13.15
N ASN A 575 42.35 -5.54 -11.84
CA ASN A 575 42.84 -6.44 -10.79
C ASN A 575 41.66 -7.01 -10.00
N VAL A 576 41.43 -8.32 -10.08
CA VAL A 576 40.31 -9.02 -9.42
C VAL A 576 40.84 -10.18 -8.57
N SER A 577 40.26 -10.40 -7.39
CA SER A 577 40.65 -11.51 -6.50
C SER A 577 39.62 -12.64 -6.52
N CYS A 578 40.10 -13.88 -6.44
CA CYS A 578 39.24 -15.04 -6.25
C CYS A 578 38.62 -15.01 -4.83
N PRO A 579 37.28 -15.03 -4.68
CA PRO A 579 36.64 -14.94 -3.36
C PRO A 579 36.87 -16.17 -2.46
N ILE A 580 37.38 -17.27 -3.01
CA ILE A 580 37.57 -18.55 -2.30
C ILE A 580 38.99 -18.70 -1.73
N CYS A 581 40.02 -18.22 -2.45
CA CYS A 581 41.42 -18.35 -2.03
C CYS A 581 42.25 -17.05 -2.08
N GLN A 582 41.62 -15.92 -2.41
CA GLN A 582 42.22 -14.59 -2.53
C GLN A 582 43.38 -14.45 -3.53
N LYS A 583 43.58 -15.43 -4.43
CA LYS A 583 44.51 -15.29 -5.55
C LYS A 583 44.09 -14.13 -6.45
N MET A 584 45.03 -13.23 -6.75
CA MET A 584 44.85 -12.08 -7.65
C MET A 584 45.02 -12.49 -9.12
N PHE A 585 44.23 -11.85 -9.98
CA PHE A 585 44.26 -11.95 -11.44
C PHE A 585 44.35 -10.55 -12.03
N SER A 586 45.18 -10.38 -13.06
CA SER A 586 45.37 -9.11 -13.76
C SER A 586 45.45 -9.32 -15.28
N GLY A 587 44.99 -8.35 -16.05
CA GLY A 587 44.93 -8.47 -17.51
C GLY A 587 44.66 -7.16 -18.25
N SER A 588 44.81 -7.22 -19.57
CA SER A 588 44.65 -6.11 -20.52
C SER A 588 43.21 -5.70 -20.76
N THR A 589 42.26 -6.61 -20.59
CA THR A 589 40.83 -6.36 -20.75
C THR A 589 40.02 -7.07 -19.67
N GLU A 590 38.90 -6.46 -19.28
CA GLU A 590 37.98 -6.98 -18.26
C GLU A 590 37.53 -8.41 -18.56
N LYS A 591 37.11 -8.69 -19.81
CA LYS A 591 36.67 -10.03 -20.26
C LYS A 591 37.75 -11.12 -20.21
N GLU A 592 39.02 -10.77 -20.32
CA GLU A 592 40.13 -11.73 -20.16
C GLU A 592 40.31 -12.09 -18.68
N VAL A 593 40.20 -11.09 -17.79
CA VAL A 593 40.31 -11.28 -16.34
C VAL A 593 39.11 -12.06 -15.80
N GLU A 594 37.88 -11.69 -16.16
CA GLU A 594 36.66 -12.41 -15.77
C GLU A 594 36.74 -13.90 -16.12
N LYS A 595 37.08 -14.21 -17.38
CA LYS A 595 37.14 -15.60 -17.86
C LYS A 595 38.18 -16.44 -17.12
N GLU A 596 39.31 -15.86 -16.74
CA GLU A 596 40.36 -16.55 -16.00
C GLU A 596 40.05 -16.66 -14.50
N VAL A 597 39.35 -15.67 -13.92
CA VAL A 597 38.81 -15.71 -12.56
C VAL A 597 37.74 -16.78 -12.43
N ASP A 598 36.77 -16.85 -13.35
CA ASP A 598 35.69 -17.85 -13.34
C ASP A 598 36.24 -19.27 -13.48
N ARG A 599 37.13 -19.49 -14.46
CA ARG A 599 37.84 -20.76 -14.65
C ARG A 599 38.58 -21.20 -13.38
N HIS A 600 39.20 -20.25 -12.68
CA HIS A 600 39.86 -20.54 -11.42
C HIS A 600 38.88 -20.77 -10.26
N ILE A 601 37.73 -20.09 -10.20
CA ILE A 601 36.68 -20.31 -9.19
C ILE A 601 36.17 -21.75 -9.27
N ASP A 602 35.91 -22.28 -10.47
CA ASP A 602 35.51 -23.67 -10.67
C ASP A 602 36.57 -24.68 -10.21
N GLU A 603 37.86 -24.42 -10.49
CA GLU A 603 38.98 -25.20 -9.96
C GLU A 603 39.11 -25.08 -8.42
N CYS A 604 38.77 -23.92 -7.84
CA CYS A 604 38.82 -23.69 -6.40
C CYS A 604 37.69 -24.41 -5.67
N LEU A 605 36.46 -24.36 -6.21
CA LEU A 605 35.28 -25.05 -5.69
C LEU A 605 35.45 -26.57 -5.72
N SER A 606 35.99 -27.11 -6.82
CA SER A 606 36.26 -28.56 -6.92
C SER A 606 37.35 -29.00 -5.94
N ARG A 607 38.43 -28.23 -5.77
CA ARG A 607 39.48 -28.52 -4.77
C ARG A 607 39.02 -28.37 -3.32
N SER A 608 38.15 -27.40 -3.00
CA SER A 608 37.62 -27.23 -1.64
C SER A 608 36.72 -28.41 -1.25
N LYS A 609 35.89 -28.89 -2.18
CA LYS A 609 35.02 -30.05 -2.00
C LYS A 609 35.80 -31.36 -1.80
N LEU A 610 36.92 -31.53 -2.52
CA LEU A 610 37.86 -32.65 -2.31
C LEU A 610 38.58 -32.59 -0.95
N LYS A 611 38.88 -31.39 -0.42
CA LYS A 611 39.41 -31.25 0.95
C LYS A 611 38.39 -31.62 2.01
N GLN A 612 37.12 -31.22 1.83
CA GLN A 612 36.03 -31.55 2.75
C GLN A 612 35.81 -33.07 2.85
N LEU A 613 35.71 -33.76 1.71
CA LEU A 613 35.57 -35.22 1.65
C LEU A 613 36.78 -35.97 2.26
N ARG A 614 38.00 -35.43 2.13
CA ARG A 614 39.20 -35.99 2.80
C ARG A 614 39.18 -35.82 4.33
N GLY A 615 38.63 -34.71 4.83
CA GLY A 615 38.47 -34.47 6.27
C GLY A 615 37.49 -35.46 6.90
N GLU A 616 36.35 -35.69 6.24
CA GLU A 616 35.34 -36.66 6.69
C GLU A 616 35.88 -38.10 6.68
N PHE A 617 36.67 -38.48 5.67
CA PHE A 617 37.25 -39.82 5.57
C PHE A 617 38.33 -40.10 6.64
N LEU A 618 39.10 -39.08 7.04
CA LEU A 618 40.10 -39.20 8.12
C LEU A 618 39.46 -39.23 9.52
N ALA A 619 38.26 -38.65 9.69
CA ALA A 619 37.54 -38.66 10.96
C ALA A 619 36.89 -40.01 11.30
N SER A 620 36.67 -40.90 10.32
CA SER A 620 36.02 -42.21 10.53
C SER A 620 36.99 -43.37 10.82
N ALA A 621 38.30 -43.12 10.89
CA ALA A 621 39.33 -44.15 10.97
C ALA A 621 39.96 -44.29 12.38
N THR A 622 39.18 -44.72 13.37
CA THR A 622 39.70 -45.24 14.65
C THR A 622 39.55 -46.77 14.70
N ALA A 623 40.64 -47.46 15.00
CA ALA A 623 40.76 -48.91 14.80
C ALA A 623 40.00 -49.77 15.84
N PRO A 624 39.55 -50.99 15.46
CA PRO A 624 38.77 -51.87 16.34
C PRO A 624 39.67 -52.78 17.23
N PRO A 625 39.16 -53.24 18.39
CA PRO A 625 39.80 -54.29 19.18
C PRO A 625 39.46 -55.71 18.71
N THR A 626 40.49 -56.53 18.57
CA THR A 626 40.49 -58.00 18.45
C THR A 626 40.44 -58.68 19.83
N PRO A 627 40.41 -60.03 19.97
CA PRO A 627 39.89 -61.12 19.11
C PRO A 627 38.99 -62.13 19.87
N SER A 628 38.35 -63.09 19.16
CA SER A 628 38.41 -64.56 19.46
C SER A 628 37.27 -65.39 18.82
N LEU A 629 37.56 -66.68 18.58
CA LEU A 629 36.67 -67.78 18.17
C LEU A 629 36.94 -68.96 19.13
N PRO A 630 36.17 -70.06 19.13
CA PRO A 630 34.70 -70.21 19.04
C PRO A 630 34.16 -71.22 20.09
N LYS A 631 32.82 -71.43 20.20
CA LYS A 631 32.23 -72.76 20.51
C LYS A 631 30.71 -72.87 20.31
N LYS A 632 30.25 -74.11 20.09
CA LYS A 632 28.86 -74.55 19.78
C LYS A 632 28.07 -74.87 21.06
N ARG A 633 26.73 -74.69 21.07
CA ARG A 633 25.67 -75.75 21.16
C ARG A 633 24.32 -75.27 21.75
N SER A 634 23.25 -76.01 21.39
CA SER A 634 21.91 -76.16 22.02
C SER A 634 21.04 -74.89 22.19
N ALA A 635 19.80 -74.86 21.66
CA ALA A 635 18.56 -75.46 22.21
C ALA A 635 18.15 -74.81 23.56
N THR A 636 16.89 -74.45 23.83
CA THR A 636 15.64 -75.21 23.55
C THR A 636 14.40 -74.28 23.49
N SER A 637 13.23 -74.88 23.23
CA SER A 637 11.81 -74.42 23.31
C SER A 637 11.47 -73.22 24.24
N THR A 638 10.35 -72.49 24.07
CA THR A 638 8.97 -73.04 24.20
C THR A 638 7.86 -72.08 23.70
N VAL A 639 6.91 -72.65 22.93
CA VAL A 639 5.43 -72.49 22.86
C VAL A 639 4.81 -71.29 23.64
N VAL A 640 3.90 -70.46 23.12
CA VAL A 640 2.45 -70.67 22.82
C VAL A 640 2.02 -69.67 21.71
N SER A 641 1.46 -70.08 20.55
CA SER A 641 0.02 -70.18 20.20
C SER A 641 -0.79 -68.85 20.37
N SER A 642 -1.68 -68.43 19.45
CA SER A 642 -2.55 -69.19 18.54
C SER A 642 -3.03 -68.41 17.29
N ASN A 643 -3.42 -69.17 16.26
CA ASN A 643 -4.41 -68.93 15.17
C ASN A 643 -4.45 -67.56 14.44
N ALA A 644 -4.18 -67.41 13.14
CA ALA A 644 -4.42 -68.21 11.91
C ALA A 644 -5.84 -68.12 11.28
N LYS A 645 -5.91 -67.44 10.12
CA LYS A 645 -6.72 -67.69 8.89
C LYS A 645 -6.49 -66.48 7.95
N GLN A 646 -5.79 -66.50 6.82
CA GLN A 646 -5.59 -67.45 5.70
C GLN A 646 -6.65 -67.36 4.57
N ALA A 647 -6.34 -66.59 3.52
CA ALA A 647 -6.71 -66.77 2.09
C ALA A 647 -6.16 -65.54 1.31
N LYS A 648 -5.01 -65.56 0.60
CA LYS A 648 -4.63 -66.23 -0.67
C LYS A 648 -5.51 -65.92 -1.90
N ARG A 649 -5.09 -64.94 -2.71
CA ARG A 649 -4.93 -64.92 -4.19
C ARG A 649 -4.47 -63.50 -4.57
N SER A 650 -3.24 -63.20 -5.02
CA SER A 650 -2.49 -63.64 -6.21
C SER A 650 -3.01 -63.09 -7.55
N SER A 651 -2.47 -61.95 -7.99
CA SER A 651 -2.00 -61.73 -9.37
C SER A 651 -1.43 -60.31 -9.52
N ASP A 652 -0.13 -60.20 -9.80
CA ASP A 652 0.47 -58.98 -10.32
C ASP A 652 -0.08 -58.67 -11.72
N VAL A 653 -0.50 -57.42 -11.96
CA VAL A 653 -0.56 -56.84 -13.32
C VAL A 653 -0.05 -55.41 -13.22
N THR A 654 1.05 -55.16 -13.92
CA THR A 654 1.76 -53.88 -13.94
C THR A 654 1.04 -52.81 -14.76
N ILE A 655 1.26 -51.56 -14.36
CA ILE A 655 0.81 -50.35 -15.06
C ILE A 655 1.59 -50.23 -16.38
N ASP A 656 1.03 -50.67 -17.51
CA ASP A 656 1.49 -50.23 -18.85
C ASP A 656 0.47 -50.44 -20.00
N HIS A 657 -0.70 -49.77 -19.96
CA HIS A 657 -1.59 -49.74 -21.13
C HIS A 657 -2.53 -48.52 -21.28
N PHE A 658 -2.20 -47.36 -20.72
CA PHE A 658 -3.08 -46.17 -20.78
C PHE A 658 -2.58 -44.99 -21.63
N PHE A 659 -1.43 -45.13 -22.30
CA PHE A 659 -0.83 -44.05 -23.13
C PHE A 659 -0.77 -44.37 -24.63
N LYS A 660 -1.89 -44.83 -25.21
CA LYS A 660 -2.00 -45.06 -26.66
C LYS A 660 -3.38 -44.73 -27.28
N LYS A 661 -4.07 -43.67 -26.82
CA LYS A 661 -5.12 -42.97 -27.60
C LYS A 661 -5.56 -41.59 -27.06
N LEU A 662 -4.58 -40.74 -26.75
CA LEU A 662 -4.68 -39.27 -26.64
C LEU A 662 -3.36 -38.67 -27.14
#